data_AF-A0A7C5GV47-F1
#
_entry.id   AF-A0A7C5GV47-F1
#
_cell.length_a   1.000
_cell.length_b   1.000
_cell.length_c   1.000
_cell.angle_alpha   90.00
_cell.angle_beta   90.00
_cell.angle_gamma   90.00
#
_symmetry.space_group_name_H-M   'P 1'
#
loop_
_entity.id
_entity.type
_entity.pdbx_description
1 polymer ?
#
loop_
_entity_poly.entity_id
_entity_poly.type
_entity_poly.pdbx_seq_one_letter_code
_entity_poly.pdbx_strand_id
1 'polypeptide(L)'
;MSYHTVLKKALLMVVTGMFLVAPLLSGVGKVNAASRLPAGFEGVSYERMTSLNKVTLVNHDGEGILDDFSYLAEVPASAFHSGASERVFVNPVLFYEPSREVSDTERTFNPYPGVKNLMDDMMTVSGGDLDKIELVGFDGQTPGEIQSDWTASRVKHIDANDPFSLSAKVALENWEYSDKAVIAVVDADPAPFENVFTGEITGKTPNASPKSGSMTGSKEPSPVDPNTHSFTIEPDYKYITSQLTWGQSWNPLSSITERGKDPDLQLYDMQLGMVGASEKWNVLEGASEEISSYIYDSGEWQFAVTYMPTENSMVHADEEWSWNSVPRPSEVTPSQRDAWVRERMERVMKDREAKGLAPLAPFDSSVEYVIDYTLYPGVDVPQRIETPFYCRDAKFVLEWSDTSQDLGLILRGPSGAEIAVADQPASGAQQVIEVPELGEGEYQVSVINMGGSSQSTDFRISYEFKQKKDRFEGTSWAGAANGAVIATALNAPLMFSDRNGLSSSVGDALNTLGVEKVYLIDIDSHAGSGLERDIRGLRGIMQRLFGNGITVETLNDFDSLYGTVKKLTTVGGVQNRDIVFTTINPWTSWKVLEGRDTSGNPGPEVPGALFVGPAALEAAVHGAPVFVTDVHSELSCAQAWHNEFWNYAYHHSRAPPSVACMVLTAKAAYHNVIDRFGFDVKSPVDDEGKCKESIITVADQFDIGSSWDRAFVGGADSGRIMGTPVDTSVWISRSILYPKLIYANPAVNPELDEFDGMRIQGSSSTRVGGALVITEPEREEKVDFPVVQTWVSYQYKFNEQASEYWGCPYTTRTGITPWFDDSSETDPDGIDPNGRYPDLDSSEVIPHYLEKCGYGNVFTTTFEKTTENLNRGAIMWLEVMHGGHTNSGVVGWWQEEGAKEGNPWRGYEESGIPTGTETMRLRGATDDPDVVTMSKHVGLDITPGFGPQTGAGIIPERHDGVVIAIAQQGQTGYTETGLVMDEAFGNLHSMGFSAGSCLIANTYLHLMMVRHGSIFQVIDPWLTSWYSAFAMDMFVRDIYYGHTVGDAYERGISHVGIEYLIDGWWWDIFENLVYYGDPDLTVFSPVHRWEEPDHLEKGAVIDGHSPYGAGDHPRAVGNGLIWDIAALLALSGLVAAGVYVAIRYRRGQPIPLLNGIVGRKQGA
;
A
#
# COMPACT_ATOMS: atom_id res chain seq x y z
N MET A 1 83.57 13.80 10.90
CA MET A 1 82.25 13.37 10.41
C MET A 1 81.74 14.45 9.47
N SER A 2 81.30 14.12 8.26
CA SER A 2 80.78 15.11 7.30
C SER A 2 79.49 15.77 7.83
N TYR A 3 79.32 17.07 7.58
CA TYR A 3 78.10 17.84 7.94
C TYR A 3 76.82 17.13 7.48
N HIS A 4 76.87 16.45 6.33
CA HIS A 4 75.76 15.62 5.83
C HIS A 4 75.43 14.41 6.70
N THR A 5 76.43 13.77 7.32
CA THR A 5 76.22 12.58 8.17
C THR A 5 75.60 12.96 9.52
N VAL A 6 75.96 14.14 10.05
CA VAL A 6 75.43 14.64 11.32
C VAL A 6 73.99 15.13 11.15
N LEU A 7 73.69 15.85 10.05
CA LEU A 7 72.34 16.30 9.72
C LEU A 7 71.40 15.11 9.46
N LYS A 8 71.86 14.08 8.73
CA LYS A 8 71.09 12.84 8.52
C LYS A 8 70.78 12.11 9.82
N LYS A 9 71.74 12.02 10.76
CA LYS A 9 71.51 11.34 12.05
C LYS A 9 70.62 12.14 13.01
N ALA A 10 70.71 13.47 12.99
CA ALA A 10 69.84 14.33 13.79
C ALA A 10 68.40 14.33 13.24
N LEU A 11 68.24 14.39 11.91
CA LEU A 11 66.92 14.28 11.27
C LEU A 11 66.31 12.89 11.49
N LEU A 12 67.12 11.82 11.39
CA LEU A 12 66.67 10.46 11.69
C LEU A 12 66.26 10.32 13.15
N MET A 13 67.01 10.87 14.13
CA MET A 13 66.61 10.83 15.55
C MET A 13 65.34 11.64 15.86
N VAL A 14 65.10 12.76 15.18
CA VAL A 14 63.86 13.54 15.35
C VAL A 14 62.67 12.84 14.70
N VAL A 15 62.86 12.25 13.52
CA VAL A 15 61.83 11.43 12.86
C VAL A 15 61.54 10.17 13.68
N THR A 16 62.56 9.43 14.14
CA THR A 16 62.39 8.27 15.03
C THR A 16 61.78 8.66 16.39
N GLY A 17 62.08 9.86 16.91
CA GLY A 17 61.44 10.40 18.12
C GLY A 17 59.97 10.77 17.92
N MET A 18 59.58 11.26 16.73
CA MET A 18 58.18 11.48 16.38
C MET A 18 57.42 10.16 16.14
N PHE A 19 58.08 9.13 15.63
CA PHE A 19 57.50 7.78 15.47
C PHE A 19 57.37 6.99 16.78
N LEU A 20 58.11 7.34 17.83
CA LEU A 20 58.07 6.64 19.13
C LEU A 20 57.04 7.21 20.12
N VAL A 21 56.40 8.35 19.83
CA VAL A 21 55.34 8.94 20.68
C VAL A 21 53.94 8.58 20.20
N ALA A 22 53.79 8.08 18.96
CA ALA A 22 52.49 7.71 18.38
C ALA A 22 51.83 6.42 18.93
N PRO A 23 52.55 5.37 19.40
CA PRO A 23 51.87 4.14 19.84
C PRO A 23 51.50 4.06 21.33
N LEU A 24 51.71 5.11 22.13
CA LEU A 24 51.57 5.02 23.60
C LEU A 24 50.16 5.36 24.15
N LEU A 25 49.15 5.52 23.29
CA LEU A 25 47.76 5.77 23.70
C LEU A 25 46.71 4.79 23.15
N SER A 26 47.08 3.79 22.35
CA SER A 26 46.12 2.78 21.86
C SER A 26 46.17 1.50 22.69
N GLY A 27 45.60 1.58 23.90
CA GLY A 27 45.53 0.47 24.83
C GLY A 27 44.23 0.43 25.61
N VAL A 28 43.09 0.55 24.93
CA VAL A 28 41.78 0.19 25.50
C VAL A 28 41.42 -1.18 24.93
N GLY A 29 41.30 -2.17 25.82
CA GLY A 29 40.98 -3.54 25.46
C GLY A 29 39.62 -3.61 24.78
N LYS A 30 39.57 -4.25 23.61
CA LYS A 30 38.34 -4.72 22.99
C LYS A 30 37.68 -5.71 23.94
N VAL A 31 36.55 -5.35 24.53
CA VAL A 31 35.60 -6.31 25.08
C VAL A 31 34.67 -6.65 23.91
N ASN A 32 34.78 -7.88 23.41
CA ASN A 32 33.89 -8.38 22.36
C ASN A 32 32.47 -8.52 22.96
N ALA A 33 31.50 -7.76 22.44
CA ALA A 33 30.09 -7.86 22.80
C ALA A 33 29.42 -9.17 22.32
N ALA A 34 30.15 -10.03 21.60
CA ALA A 34 29.66 -11.30 21.02
C ALA A 34 29.17 -12.37 22.04
N SER A 35 29.10 -12.07 23.33
CA SER A 35 28.67 -13.03 24.36
C SER A 35 27.25 -12.80 24.89
N ARG A 36 26.50 -11.82 24.37
CA ARG A 36 25.15 -11.46 24.87
C ARG A 36 24.12 -11.04 23.81
N LEU A 37 24.33 -11.36 22.53
CA LEU A 37 23.30 -11.11 21.54
C LEU A 37 22.17 -12.16 21.71
N PRO A 38 20.88 -11.75 21.70
CA PRO A 38 19.76 -12.69 21.75
C PRO A 38 19.76 -13.61 20.52
N ALA A 39 18.83 -14.56 20.39
CA ALA A 39 18.83 -15.45 19.21
C ALA A 39 18.51 -14.70 17.89
N GLY A 40 17.76 -13.59 17.94
CA GLY A 40 17.19 -12.91 16.76
C GLY A 40 16.00 -13.67 16.19
N PHE A 41 15.20 -13.02 15.34
CA PHE A 41 13.94 -13.57 14.79
C PHE A 41 13.75 -13.21 13.31
N GLU A 42 12.98 -14.01 12.58
CA GLU A 42 12.56 -13.67 11.20
C GLU A 42 11.40 -12.67 11.24
N GLY A 43 11.35 -11.77 10.26
CA GLY A 43 10.23 -10.87 10.04
C GLY A 43 10.33 -10.31 8.62
N VAL A 44 9.87 -9.08 8.41
CA VAL A 44 9.78 -8.46 7.08
C VAL A 44 11.13 -8.02 6.51
N SER A 45 12.22 -8.11 7.29
CA SER A 45 13.56 -7.69 6.87
C SER A 45 14.27 -8.75 6.04
N TYR A 46 15.13 -8.30 5.13
CA TYR A 46 16.06 -9.11 4.34
C TYR A 46 17.11 -9.89 5.16
N GLU A 47 17.24 -9.64 6.47
CA GLU A 47 18.02 -10.43 7.41
C GLU A 47 17.29 -10.60 8.76
N ARG A 48 17.76 -11.54 9.59
CA ARG A 48 17.22 -11.76 10.93
C ARG A 48 17.27 -10.48 11.77
N MET A 49 16.18 -10.22 12.46
CA MET A 49 16.00 -9.01 13.25
C MET A 49 16.32 -9.20 14.73
N THR A 50 16.58 -8.11 15.42
CA THR A 50 16.65 -8.02 16.89
C THR A 50 15.99 -6.73 17.34
N SER A 51 14.96 -6.85 18.19
CA SER A 51 14.24 -5.69 18.69
C SER A 51 15.08 -4.96 19.76
N LEU A 52 14.90 -3.65 19.85
CA LEU A 52 15.39 -2.86 20.96
C LEU A 52 14.22 -2.50 21.86
N ASN A 53 14.44 -2.54 23.17
CA ASN A 53 13.49 -2.02 24.15
C ASN A 53 13.54 -0.47 24.22
N LYS A 54 13.29 0.18 23.08
CA LYS A 54 13.37 1.63 22.88
C LYS A 54 12.15 2.07 22.07
N VAL A 55 11.70 3.31 22.25
CA VAL A 55 10.81 4.00 21.29
C VAL A 55 11.37 5.40 21.00
N THR A 56 11.30 5.81 19.74
CA THR A 56 11.56 7.19 19.33
C THR A 56 10.25 7.87 18.94
N LEU A 57 9.94 9.00 19.58
CA LEU A 57 8.83 9.88 19.21
C LEU A 57 9.40 11.15 18.58
N VAL A 58 8.86 11.51 17.43
CA VAL A 58 9.13 12.76 16.72
C VAL A 58 7.89 13.63 16.82
N ASN A 59 8.03 14.85 17.33
CA ASN A 59 6.91 15.78 17.45
C ASN A 59 6.46 16.23 16.05
N HIS A 60 5.27 15.79 15.62
CA HIS A 60 4.76 16.06 14.28
C HIS A 60 4.36 17.54 14.11
N ASP A 61 4.70 18.13 12.97
CA ASP A 61 4.37 19.51 12.60
C ASP A 61 3.77 19.55 11.19
N GLY A 62 2.44 19.54 11.08
CA GLY A 62 1.74 19.57 9.78
C GLY A 62 1.95 20.85 8.95
N GLU A 63 2.68 21.86 9.44
CA GLU A 63 3.02 23.07 8.68
C GLU A 63 4.52 23.18 8.34
N GLY A 64 5.39 22.62 9.18
CA GLY A 64 6.84 22.61 9.03
C GLY A 64 7.37 21.33 8.38
N ILE A 65 8.68 21.26 8.12
CA ILE A 65 9.33 20.07 7.53
C ILE A 65 10.50 19.56 8.38
N LEU A 66 10.72 20.17 9.56
CA LEU A 66 11.86 19.84 10.41
C LEU A 66 11.69 18.47 11.05
N ASP A 67 10.46 18.13 11.43
CA ASP A 67 10.06 16.82 11.95
C ASP A 67 10.29 15.70 10.92
N ASP A 68 10.04 15.92 9.63
CA ASP A 68 10.37 14.96 8.57
C ASP A 68 11.88 14.66 8.49
N PHE A 69 12.72 15.71 8.50
CA PHE A 69 14.17 15.53 8.57
C PHE A 69 14.61 14.90 9.90
N SER A 70 13.90 15.20 10.99
CA SER A 70 14.12 14.57 12.30
C SER A 70 13.90 13.07 12.22
N TYR A 71 12.77 12.67 11.65
CA TYR A 71 12.41 11.29 11.43
C TYR A 71 13.46 10.57 10.58
N LEU A 72 13.85 11.17 9.44
CA LEU A 72 14.89 10.61 8.56
C LEU A 72 16.25 10.42 9.26
N ALA A 73 16.67 11.35 10.12
CA ALA A 73 17.90 11.22 10.89
C ALA A 73 17.83 10.11 11.95
N GLU A 74 16.64 9.85 12.49
CA GLU A 74 16.37 8.81 13.48
C GLU A 74 16.24 7.40 12.87
N VAL A 75 15.93 7.29 11.57
CA VAL A 75 15.87 5.99 10.87
C VAL A 75 17.14 5.16 11.10
N PRO A 76 18.37 5.59 10.77
CA PRO A 76 19.56 4.78 11.01
C PRO A 76 19.96 4.65 12.49
N ALA A 77 19.36 5.45 13.39
CA ALA A 77 19.52 5.33 14.84
C ALA A 77 18.56 4.31 15.45
N SER A 78 17.51 3.96 14.71
CA SER A 78 16.43 3.07 15.16
C SER A 78 16.36 1.77 14.36
N ALA A 79 16.88 1.75 13.13
CA ALA A 79 17.10 0.59 12.29
C ALA A 79 18.57 0.57 11.82
N PHE A 80 19.31 -0.51 12.08
CA PHE A 80 20.71 -0.60 11.60
C PHE A 80 21.20 -2.04 11.42
N HIS A 81 22.05 -2.26 10.41
CA HIS A 81 22.64 -3.56 10.12
C HIS A 81 24.02 -3.72 10.76
N SER A 82 24.25 -4.82 11.49
CA SER A 82 25.61 -5.20 11.89
C SER A 82 26.10 -6.38 11.07
N GLY A 83 26.98 -6.10 10.11
CA GLY A 83 27.65 -7.16 9.34
C GLY A 83 28.55 -8.08 10.18
N ALA A 84 28.84 -7.75 11.45
CA ALA A 84 29.55 -8.65 12.35
C ALA A 84 28.62 -9.71 12.98
N SER A 85 27.35 -9.38 13.18
CA SER A 85 26.33 -10.31 13.70
C SER A 85 25.38 -10.85 12.65
N GLU A 86 25.40 -10.30 11.42
CA GLU A 86 24.46 -10.62 10.33
C GLU A 86 23.01 -10.44 10.81
N ARG A 87 22.70 -9.21 11.27
CA ARG A 87 21.39 -8.83 11.81
C ARG A 87 21.02 -7.38 11.56
N VAL A 88 19.72 -7.13 11.48
CA VAL A 88 19.12 -5.80 11.59
C VAL A 88 18.56 -5.58 12.99
N PHE A 89 18.94 -4.47 13.64
CA PHE A 89 18.42 -4.06 14.93
C PHE A 89 17.36 -3.00 14.73
N VAL A 90 16.21 -3.11 15.42
CA VAL A 90 15.03 -2.27 15.14
C VAL A 90 14.29 -1.78 16.39
N ASN A 91 13.77 -0.56 16.35
CA ASN A 91 12.76 -0.01 17.25
C ASN A 91 11.77 0.91 16.53
N PRO A 92 10.58 1.20 17.11
CA PRO A 92 9.63 2.13 16.50
C PRO A 92 10.19 3.54 16.40
N VAL A 93 9.91 4.21 15.28
CA VAL A 93 9.99 5.67 15.13
C VAL A 93 8.58 6.12 14.81
N LEU A 94 8.02 6.99 15.63
CA LEU A 94 6.63 7.42 15.50
C LEU A 94 6.58 8.93 15.38
N PHE A 95 5.78 9.42 14.44
CA PHE A 95 5.27 10.77 14.58
C PHE A 95 4.28 10.80 15.75
N TYR A 96 4.33 11.88 16.52
CA TYR A 96 3.51 12.06 17.71
C TYR A 96 2.65 13.31 17.56
N GLU A 97 1.34 13.13 17.69
CA GLU A 97 0.39 14.20 17.97
C GLU A 97 -0.30 13.91 19.30
N PRO A 98 -0.56 14.93 20.15
CA PRO A 98 -1.27 14.72 21.40
C PRO A 98 -2.75 14.40 21.19
N SER A 99 -3.36 13.74 22.18
CA SER A 99 -4.80 13.51 22.20
C SER A 99 -5.59 14.82 22.08
N ARG A 100 -6.60 14.84 21.19
CA ARG A 100 -7.53 15.95 21.03
C ARG A 100 -8.97 15.46 20.85
N GLU A 101 -9.93 16.22 21.38
CA GLU A 101 -11.33 16.04 21.00
C GLU A 101 -11.55 16.62 19.60
N VAL A 102 -12.13 15.80 18.72
CA VAL A 102 -12.50 16.19 17.34
C VAL A 102 -13.97 15.88 17.11
N SER A 103 -14.59 16.59 16.17
CA SER A 103 -15.93 16.26 15.70
C SER A 103 -15.92 14.95 14.89
N ASP A 104 -17.06 14.28 14.75
CA ASP A 104 -17.19 13.08 13.90
C ASP A 104 -16.74 13.34 12.47
N THR A 105 -17.03 14.53 11.94
CA THR A 105 -16.60 14.96 10.61
C THR A 105 -15.08 15.08 10.47
N GLU A 106 -14.38 15.40 11.55
CA GLU A 106 -12.92 15.60 11.57
C GLU A 106 -12.18 14.39 12.18
N ARG A 107 -12.83 13.23 12.28
CA ARG A 107 -12.25 12.05 12.94
C ARG A 107 -10.96 11.54 12.28
N THR A 108 -10.81 11.73 10.98
CA THR A 108 -9.58 11.48 10.21
C THR A 108 -8.39 12.31 10.70
N PHE A 109 -8.60 13.49 11.28
CA PHE A 109 -7.55 14.34 11.85
C PHE A 109 -7.13 13.92 13.26
N ASN A 110 -7.58 12.78 13.80
CA ASN A 110 -7.15 12.32 15.12
C ASN A 110 -6.40 10.98 15.05
N PRO A 111 -5.09 10.98 14.71
CA PRO A 111 -4.30 9.75 14.62
C PRO A 111 -3.81 9.23 15.99
N TYR A 112 -3.99 9.99 17.08
CA TYR A 112 -3.51 9.62 18.42
C TYR A 112 -3.89 8.22 18.89
N PRO A 113 -5.11 7.69 18.64
CA PRO A 113 -5.45 6.32 19.05
C PRO A 113 -4.48 5.26 18.50
N GLY A 114 -3.99 5.42 17.27
CA GLY A 114 -2.98 4.52 16.69
C GLY A 114 -1.66 4.54 17.46
N VAL A 115 -1.16 5.74 17.77
CA VAL A 115 0.06 5.92 18.58
C VAL A 115 -0.13 5.29 19.96
N LYS A 116 -1.25 5.58 20.62
CA LYS A 116 -1.55 5.06 21.94
C LYS A 116 -1.59 3.53 21.96
N ASN A 117 -2.33 2.91 21.05
CA ASN A 117 -2.49 1.46 21.02
C ASN A 117 -1.17 0.75 20.73
N LEU A 118 -0.33 1.28 19.82
CA LEU A 118 1.02 0.75 19.61
C LEU A 118 1.93 0.93 20.83
N MET A 119 1.87 2.08 21.51
CA MET A 119 2.64 2.31 22.73
C MET A 119 2.23 1.35 23.84
N ASP A 120 0.93 1.10 24.04
CA ASP A 120 0.42 0.17 25.04
C ASP A 120 0.90 -1.28 24.76
N ASP A 121 0.93 -1.69 23.50
CA ASP A 121 1.49 -2.98 23.09
C ASP A 121 2.99 -3.06 23.37
N MET A 122 3.73 -1.99 23.04
CA MET A 122 5.17 -1.88 23.33
C MET A 122 5.46 -1.94 24.83
N MET A 123 4.67 -1.27 25.67
CA MET A 123 4.78 -1.35 27.13
C MET A 123 4.54 -2.78 27.61
N THR A 124 3.56 -3.47 27.05
CA THR A 124 3.20 -4.85 27.40
C THR A 124 4.35 -5.81 27.13
N VAL A 125 4.89 -5.84 25.90
CA VAL A 125 6.03 -6.72 25.52
C VAL A 125 7.38 -6.29 26.11
N SER A 126 7.38 -5.21 26.89
CA SER A 126 8.57 -4.72 27.61
C SER A 126 8.44 -4.91 29.12
N GLY A 127 7.39 -5.61 29.59
CA GLY A 127 7.17 -5.85 31.01
C GLY A 127 6.78 -4.59 31.80
N GLY A 128 6.24 -3.58 31.12
CA GLY A 128 5.74 -2.34 31.71
C GLY A 128 6.77 -1.21 31.85
N ASP A 129 8.03 -1.38 31.45
CA ASP A 129 9.06 -0.32 31.44
C ASP A 129 9.96 -0.43 30.21
N LEU A 130 10.04 0.64 29.42
CA LEU A 130 10.97 0.73 28.30
C LEU A 130 12.38 1.10 28.81
N ASP A 131 13.44 0.64 28.14
CA ASP A 131 14.79 1.05 28.53
C ASP A 131 15.09 2.51 28.18
N LYS A 132 14.49 3.01 27.09
CA LYS A 132 14.65 4.38 26.62
C LYS A 132 13.42 4.86 25.83
N ILE A 133 13.00 6.10 26.10
CA ILE A 133 12.19 6.89 25.17
C ILE A 133 13.03 8.08 24.70
N GLU A 134 13.10 8.27 23.39
CA GLU A 134 13.74 9.40 22.73
C GLU A 134 12.65 10.36 22.23
N LEU A 135 12.72 11.63 22.64
CA LEU A 135 11.80 12.69 22.27
C LEU A 135 12.55 13.67 21.38
N VAL A 136 12.16 13.75 20.10
CA VAL A 136 12.85 14.55 19.09
C VAL A 136 11.95 15.70 18.64
N GLY A 137 12.47 16.93 18.70
CA GLY A 137 11.74 18.13 18.26
C GLY A 137 10.62 18.59 19.20
N PHE A 138 10.68 18.22 20.48
CA PHE A 138 9.67 18.59 21.48
C PHE A 138 9.98 19.92 22.20
N ASP A 139 11.09 20.57 21.88
CA ASP A 139 11.55 21.81 22.50
C ASP A 139 11.64 21.71 24.04
N GLY A 140 12.10 20.56 24.54
CA GLY A 140 12.20 20.23 25.95
C GLY A 140 10.86 19.94 26.64
N GLN A 141 9.73 19.92 25.92
CA GLN A 141 8.42 19.56 26.47
C GLN A 141 8.25 18.04 26.52
N THR A 142 7.76 17.53 27.64
CA THR A 142 7.49 16.09 27.78
C THR A 142 5.96 15.87 27.72
N PRO A 143 5.45 15.03 26.80
CA PRO A 143 4.03 14.65 26.77
C PRO A 143 3.56 14.11 28.13
N GLY A 144 2.27 14.27 28.44
CA GLY A 144 1.73 13.96 29.76
C GLY A 144 1.75 12.46 30.09
N GLU A 145 1.64 11.65 29.05
CA GLU A 145 1.62 10.18 29.04
C GLU A 145 2.99 9.59 29.39
N ILE A 146 4.07 10.33 29.11
CA ILE A 146 5.44 9.90 29.37
C ILE A 146 5.71 9.96 30.87
N GLN A 147 6.15 8.83 31.44
CA GLN A 147 6.31 8.61 32.89
C GLN A 147 5.01 8.51 33.69
N SER A 148 3.82 8.65 33.08
CA SER A 148 2.55 8.24 33.69
C SER A 148 2.14 6.86 33.21
N ASP A 149 1.90 6.73 31.91
CA ASP A 149 1.35 5.54 31.26
C ASP A 149 2.45 4.82 30.47
N TRP A 150 3.36 5.58 29.86
CA TRP A 150 4.53 5.07 29.14
C TRP A 150 5.78 5.32 29.96
N THR A 151 6.11 4.38 30.83
CA THR A 151 7.29 4.47 31.70
C THR A 151 8.55 4.04 30.96
N ALA A 152 9.65 4.75 31.24
CA ALA A 152 10.95 4.41 30.71
C ALA A 152 12.06 4.72 31.71
N SER A 153 13.05 3.85 31.76
CA SER A 153 14.26 4.04 32.56
C SER A 153 15.08 5.28 32.19
N ARG A 154 14.98 5.75 30.94
CA ARG A 154 15.61 6.98 30.45
C ARG A 154 14.70 7.68 29.45
N VAL A 155 14.40 8.96 29.67
CA VAL A 155 13.77 9.84 28.68
C VAL A 155 14.82 10.84 28.20
N LYS A 156 15.07 10.89 26.90
CA LYS A 156 16.07 11.77 26.30
C LYS A 156 15.42 12.75 25.33
N HIS A 157 15.69 14.03 25.52
CA HIS A 157 15.30 15.10 24.58
C HIS A 157 16.42 15.39 23.58
N ILE A 158 16.06 15.47 22.30
CA ILE A 158 16.93 15.89 21.20
C ILE A 158 16.23 17.00 20.43
N ASP A 159 16.56 18.24 20.76
CA ASP A 159 15.93 19.41 20.14
C ASP A 159 16.96 20.26 19.39
N ALA A 160 16.60 20.75 18.22
CA ALA A 160 17.32 21.77 17.48
C ALA A 160 16.35 22.50 16.55
N ASN A 161 16.74 23.67 16.06
CA ASN A 161 15.87 24.51 15.23
C ASN A 161 16.18 24.39 13.73
N ASP A 162 17.09 23.49 13.36
CA ASP A 162 17.54 23.27 12.00
C ASP A 162 17.96 21.79 11.80
N PRO A 163 17.77 21.21 10.60
CA PRO A 163 18.07 19.80 10.34
C PRO A 163 19.55 19.43 10.57
N PHE A 164 20.47 20.37 10.35
CA PHE A 164 21.92 20.11 10.44
C PHE A 164 22.36 19.90 11.89
N SER A 165 21.95 20.79 12.78
CA SER A 165 22.21 20.70 14.20
C SER A 165 21.46 19.54 14.85
N LEU A 166 20.25 19.24 14.37
CA LEU A 166 19.46 18.11 14.86
C LEU A 166 20.13 16.78 14.54
N SER A 167 20.40 16.50 13.26
CA SER A 167 21.01 15.24 12.83
C SER A 167 22.38 15.00 13.47
N ALA A 168 23.17 16.06 13.68
CA ALA A 168 24.42 15.99 14.45
C ALA A 168 24.19 15.55 15.92
N LYS A 169 23.12 16.00 16.57
CA LYS A 169 22.78 15.60 17.94
C LYS A 169 22.27 14.17 18.02
N VAL A 170 21.45 13.74 17.06
CA VAL A 170 21.03 12.33 16.92
C VAL A 170 22.25 11.43 16.80
N ALA A 171 23.19 11.79 15.92
CA ALA A 171 24.44 11.06 15.74
C ALA A 171 25.29 10.96 17.02
N LEU A 172 25.41 12.06 17.78
CA LEU A 172 26.20 12.09 19.02
C LEU A 172 25.50 11.39 20.20
N GLU A 173 24.16 11.33 20.22
CA GLU A 173 23.44 10.58 21.22
C GLU A 173 23.53 9.07 20.96
N ASN A 174 23.43 8.63 19.71
CA ASN A 174 23.29 7.21 19.38
C ASN A 174 24.60 6.52 18.96
N TRP A 175 25.72 7.21 18.74
CA TRP A 175 27.03 6.59 18.47
C TRP A 175 28.14 7.03 19.44
N GLU A 176 28.89 6.06 19.98
CA GLU A 176 30.16 6.35 20.67
C GLU A 176 31.26 6.72 19.67
N TYR A 177 31.30 6.02 18.54
CA TYR A 177 32.16 6.32 17.40
C TYR A 177 31.56 5.75 16.12
N SER A 178 31.99 6.27 14.96
CA SER A 178 31.71 5.66 13.66
C SER A 178 32.83 5.97 12.68
N ASP A 179 33.30 4.95 11.96
CA ASP A 179 34.31 5.12 10.90
C ASP A 179 33.71 5.71 9.62
N LYS A 180 32.37 5.62 9.50
CA LYS A 180 31.60 6.05 8.33
C LYS A 180 30.54 7.08 8.73
N ALA A 181 30.15 7.94 7.80
CA ALA A 181 28.93 8.74 7.91
C ALA A 181 28.28 8.89 6.54
N VAL A 182 26.96 9.06 6.52
CA VAL A 182 26.23 9.48 5.33
C VAL A 182 25.85 10.94 5.51
N ILE A 183 26.11 11.75 4.48
CA ILE A 183 25.70 13.16 4.45
C ILE A 183 24.81 13.35 3.24
N ALA A 184 23.55 13.72 3.45
CA ALA A 184 22.64 14.11 2.37
C ALA A 184 22.61 15.64 2.23
N VAL A 185 22.69 16.12 0.99
CA VAL A 185 22.50 17.53 0.66
C VAL A 185 21.00 17.81 0.62
N VAL A 186 20.52 18.74 1.45
CA VAL A 186 19.09 19.00 1.62
C VAL A 186 18.69 20.46 1.41
N ASP A 187 17.44 20.68 0.98
CA ASP A 187 16.80 22.00 1.00
C ASP A 187 16.00 22.17 2.30
N ALA A 188 16.65 22.71 3.34
CA ALA A 188 16.07 22.81 4.68
C ALA A 188 15.09 23.98 4.88
N ASP A 189 15.00 24.89 3.90
CA ASP A 189 14.12 26.06 3.93
C ASP A 189 13.75 26.42 2.48
N PRO A 190 12.94 25.58 1.82
CA PRO A 190 12.59 25.77 0.42
C PRO A 190 11.82 27.08 0.25
N ALA A 191 12.30 27.94 -0.64
CA ALA A 191 11.61 29.19 -0.92
C ALA A 191 10.30 28.93 -1.68
N PRO A 192 9.23 29.72 -1.45
CA PRO A 192 8.00 29.62 -2.23
C PRO A 192 8.30 29.70 -3.73
N PHE A 193 7.83 28.70 -4.48
CA PHE A 193 8.13 28.53 -5.89
C PHE A 193 6.85 28.59 -6.72
N GLU A 194 6.83 29.40 -7.77
CA GLU A 194 5.75 29.38 -8.77
C GLU A 194 6.29 29.86 -10.11
N ASN A 195 6.23 28.99 -11.12
CA ASN A 195 6.37 29.37 -12.53
C ASN A 195 5.10 29.02 -13.27
N VAL A 196 4.53 29.98 -13.99
CA VAL A 196 3.33 29.77 -14.83
C VAL A 196 3.77 29.51 -16.27
N PHE A 197 3.24 28.44 -16.85
CA PHE A 197 3.48 28.05 -18.23
C PHE A 197 2.18 28.16 -18.99
N THR A 198 2.22 28.81 -20.15
CA THR A 198 1.06 28.94 -21.05
C THR A 198 1.49 28.67 -22.47
N GLY A 199 0.62 28.07 -23.27
CA GLY A 199 0.87 27.91 -24.69
C GLY A 199 -0.40 27.79 -25.50
N GLU A 200 -0.22 27.83 -26.81
CA GLU A 200 -1.29 27.69 -27.78
C GLU A 200 -0.81 26.80 -28.92
N ILE A 201 -1.65 25.85 -29.32
CA ILE A 201 -1.44 24.98 -30.48
C ILE A 201 -2.63 25.13 -31.40
N THR A 202 -2.38 25.17 -32.71
CA THR A 202 -3.44 25.14 -33.72
C THR A 202 -3.31 23.88 -34.55
N GLY A 203 -4.44 23.35 -34.99
CA GLY A 203 -4.47 22.13 -35.77
C GLY A 203 -5.73 22.05 -36.61
N LYS A 204 -5.84 20.94 -37.35
CA LYS A 204 -6.97 20.66 -38.21
C LYS A 204 -7.35 19.19 -38.14
N THR A 205 -8.64 18.91 -37.98
CA THR A 205 -9.15 17.53 -37.98
C THR A 205 -9.01 16.89 -39.39
N PRO A 206 -8.93 15.56 -39.51
CA PRO A 206 -8.90 14.89 -40.81
C PRO A 206 -10.21 15.08 -41.59
N ASN A 207 -10.15 14.92 -42.92
CA ASN A 207 -11.35 14.88 -43.77
C ASN A 207 -11.99 13.49 -43.73
N ALA A 208 -12.50 13.12 -42.56
CA ALA A 208 -13.16 11.84 -42.33
C ALA A 208 -14.42 12.06 -41.48
N SER A 209 -15.38 11.16 -41.61
CA SER A 209 -16.58 11.12 -40.77
C SER A 209 -16.53 9.88 -39.88
N PRO A 210 -17.27 9.87 -38.75
CA PRO A 210 -17.47 8.67 -37.97
C PRO A 210 -17.89 7.48 -38.85
N LYS A 211 -17.32 6.31 -38.57
CA LYS A 211 -17.59 5.07 -39.30
C LYS A 211 -18.17 4.06 -38.33
N SER A 212 -19.42 3.69 -38.55
CA SER A 212 -20.07 2.65 -37.77
C SER A 212 -19.90 1.28 -38.41
N GLY A 213 -19.74 0.26 -37.58
CA GLY A 213 -19.80 -1.14 -37.96
C GLY A 213 -20.76 -1.90 -37.05
N SER A 214 -21.11 -3.11 -37.47
CA SER A 214 -22.01 -3.98 -36.73
C SER A 214 -21.58 -5.42 -36.95
N MET A 215 -21.58 -6.21 -35.88
CA MET A 215 -21.25 -7.63 -35.86
C MET A 215 -22.34 -8.38 -35.13
N THR A 216 -22.55 -9.64 -35.48
CA THR A 216 -23.58 -10.48 -34.85
C THR A 216 -22.98 -11.80 -34.46
N GLY A 217 -23.37 -12.33 -33.31
CA GLY A 217 -22.93 -13.65 -32.86
C GLY A 217 -23.95 -14.28 -31.92
N SER A 218 -23.64 -15.50 -31.49
CA SER A 218 -24.45 -16.18 -30.50
C SER A 218 -23.60 -16.98 -29.52
N LYS A 219 -23.88 -16.82 -28.23
CA LYS A 219 -23.05 -17.35 -27.13
C LYS A 219 -23.91 -18.20 -26.20
N GLU A 220 -23.42 -19.39 -25.90
CA GLU A 220 -23.94 -20.23 -24.81
C GLU A 220 -23.28 -19.80 -23.48
N PRO A 221 -23.94 -19.99 -22.33
CA PRO A 221 -23.38 -19.69 -21.01
C PRO A 221 -22.00 -20.34 -20.82
N SER A 222 -20.96 -19.54 -20.67
CA SER A 222 -19.58 -19.99 -20.40
C SER A 222 -18.66 -18.77 -20.19
N PRO A 223 -17.97 -18.68 -19.03
CA PRO A 223 -17.07 -17.57 -18.71
C PRO A 223 -15.67 -17.66 -19.37
N VAL A 224 -15.25 -18.85 -19.84
CA VAL A 224 -13.85 -19.09 -20.29
C VAL A 224 -13.66 -19.25 -21.80
N ASP A 225 -14.74 -19.44 -22.57
CA ASP A 225 -14.67 -19.66 -24.02
C ASP A 225 -15.27 -18.48 -24.81
N PRO A 226 -14.60 -17.31 -24.89
CA PRO A 226 -15.19 -16.14 -25.52
C PRO A 226 -15.45 -16.33 -27.01
N ASN A 227 -16.55 -15.75 -27.49
CA ASN A 227 -16.77 -15.60 -28.93
C ASN A 227 -16.08 -14.33 -29.43
N THR A 228 -15.15 -14.49 -30.37
CA THR A 228 -14.32 -13.39 -30.84
C THR A 228 -14.76 -12.84 -32.21
N HIS A 229 -14.73 -11.52 -32.37
CA HIS A 229 -15.03 -10.82 -33.62
C HIS A 229 -13.90 -9.84 -33.97
N SER A 230 -13.09 -10.19 -34.97
CA SER A 230 -11.97 -9.38 -35.41
C SER A 230 -12.37 -8.34 -36.45
N PHE A 231 -11.71 -7.17 -36.39
CA PHE A 231 -11.83 -6.10 -37.36
C PHE A 231 -10.52 -5.33 -37.47
N THR A 232 -10.43 -4.46 -38.47
CA THR A 232 -9.25 -3.62 -38.67
C THR A 232 -9.63 -2.16 -38.55
N ILE A 233 -8.84 -1.39 -37.80
CA ILE A 233 -8.98 0.06 -37.64
C ILE A 233 -7.96 0.78 -38.52
N GLU A 234 -8.43 1.75 -39.33
CA GLU A 234 -7.57 2.58 -40.16
C GLU A 234 -6.88 3.71 -39.35
N PRO A 235 -5.70 4.21 -39.78
CA PRO A 235 -4.93 5.20 -39.01
C PRO A 235 -5.59 6.56 -38.74
N ASP A 236 -6.64 6.91 -39.49
CA ASP A 236 -7.36 8.20 -39.37
C ASP A 236 -8.31 8.24 -38.16
N TYR A 237 -8.54 7.10 -37.48
CA TYR A 237 -9.41 6.98 -36.32
C TYR A 237 -8.62 6.98 -35.01
N LYS A 238 -9.20 7.61 -33.97
CA LYS A 238 -8.53 7.85 -32.69
C LYS A 238 -9.35 7.46 -31.46
N TYR A 239 -10.63 7.20 -31.62
CA TYR A 239 -11.49 6.79 -30.54
C TYR A 239 -12.54 5.79 -31.04
N ILE A 240 -12.90 4.85 -30.20
CA ILE A 240 -13.94 3.86 -30.47
C ILE A 240 -14.95 3.85 -29.33
N THR A 241 -16.23 3.78 -29.68
CA THR A 241 -17.29 3.39 -28.76
C THR A 241 -17.97 2.15 -29.31
N SER A 242 -18.38 1.24 -28.44
CA SER A 242 -19.12 0.04 -28.81
C SER A 242 -20.24 -0.23 -27.81
N GLN A 243 -21.32 -0.77 -28.33
CA GLN A 243 -22.44 -1.27 -27.56
C GLN A 243 -22.77 -2.68 -28.03
N LEU A 244 -22.72 -3.65 -27.12
CA LEU A 244 -23.28 -4.97 -27.35
C LEU A 244 -24.74 -4.93 -26.89
N THR A 245 -25.66 -5.48 -27.68
CA THR A 245 -27.10 -5.55 -27.34
C THR A 245 -27.66 -6.91 -27.72
N TRP A 246 -28.68 -7.38 -27.00
CA TRP A 246 -29.34 -8.66 -27.29
C TRP A 246 -30.87 -8.58 -27.22
N GLY A 247 -31.53 -9.48 -27.95
CA GLY A 247 -33.00 -9.55 -28.05
C GLY A 247 -33.70 -8.42 -28.82
N GLN A 248 -32.97 -7.53 -29.49
CA GLN A 248 -33.57 -6.35 -30.14
C GLN A 248 -34.29 -6.61 -31.48
N SER A 249 -34.28 -7.85 -32.01
CA SER A 249 -34.97 -8.14 -33.27
C SER A 249 -36.50 -8.24 -33.10
N TRP A 250 -37.21 -7.10 -33.18
CA TRP A 250 -38.68 -6.99 -33.32
C TRP A 250 -39.53 -7.63 -32.21
N ASN A 251 -39.03 -7.85 -30.99
CA ASN A 251 -39.88 -8.34 -29.89
C ASN A 251 -40.29 -7.19 -28.94
N PRO A 252 -41.56 -6.75 -28.90
CA PRO A 252 -42.03 -5.75 -27.93
C PRO A 252 -41.99 -6.24 -26.47
N LEU A 253 -41.66 -7.52 -26.24
CA LEU A 253 -41.40 -8.15 -24.94
C LEU A 253 -39.90 -8.49 -24.73
N SER A 254 -38.98 -7.99 -25.55
CA SER A 254 -37.54 -8.31 -25.45
C SER A 254 -36.95 -7.98 -24.08
N SER A 255 -37.34 -6.84 -23.50
CA SER A 255 -36.99 -6.42 -22.13
C SER A 255 -37.41 -7.40 -21.02
N ILE A 256 -38.16 -8.45 -21.35
CA ILE A 256 -38.67 -9.49 -20.46
C ILE A 256 -38.10 -10.85 -20.82
N THR A 257 -37.98 -11.18 -22.11
CA THR A 257 -37.45 -12.48 -22.58
C THR A 257 -35.94 -12.59 -22.49
N GLU A 258 -35.23 -11.46 -22.40
CA GLU A 258 -33.77 -11.43 -22.31
C GLU A 258 -33.23 -11.22 -20.89
N ARG A 259 -34.09 -10.96 -19.90
CA ARG A 259 -33.64 -10.76 -18.52
C ARG A 259 -32.98 -12.02 -17.98
N GLY A 260 -31.82 -11.86 -17.36
CA GLY A 260 -30.99 -12.95 -16.86
C GLY A 260 -29.98 -13.47 -17.88
N LYS A 261 -30.06 -13.12 -19.17
CA LYS A 261 -28.99 -13.46 -20.12
C LYS A 261 -27.89 -12.38 -20.14
N ASP A 262 -26.80 -12.57 -19.42
CA ASP A 262 -25.67 -11.61 -19.32
C ASP A 262 -24.50 -12.02 -20.23
N PRO A 263 -24.47 -11.60 -21.51
CA PRO A 263 -23.24 -11.60 -22.28
C PRO A 263 -22.40 -10.36 -21.99
N ASP A 264 -21.13 -10.57 -21.71
CA ASP A 264 -20.20 -9.51 -21.28
C ASP A 264 -19.31 -9.15 -22.45
N LEU A 265 -18.94 -7.89 -22.56
CA LEU A 265 -18.17 -7.38 -23.69
C LEU A 265 -16.73 -7.14 -23.25
N GLN A 266 -15.78 -7.50 -24.10
CA GLN A 266 -14.39 -7.07 -23.97
C GLN A 266 -13.85 -6.55 -25.30
N LEU A 267 -12.92 -5.61 -25.22
CA LEU A 267 -12.26 -4.97 -26.35
C LEU A 267 -10.75 -5.15 -26.26
N TYR A 268 -10.15 -5.62 -27.35
CA TYR A 268 -8.72 -5.86 -27.47
C TYR A 268 -8.12 -5.05 -28.62
N ASP A 269 -7.02 -4.37 -28.31
CA ASP A 269 -6.02 -3.93 -29.28
C ASP A 269 -4.98 -5.06 -29.38
N MET A 270 -4.85 -5.71 -30.53
CA MET A 270 -3.99 -6.90 -30.64
C MET A 270 -2.49 -6.61 -30.49
N GLN A 271 -2.08 -5.35 -30.40
CA GLN A 271 -0.70 -4.95 -30.08
C GLN A 271 -0.49 -4.63 -28.60
N LEU A 272 -1.53 -4.16 -27.90
CA LEU A 272 -1.44 -3.76 -26.49
C LEU A 272 -2.00 -4.80 -25.51
N GLY A 273 -3.08 -5.50 -25.89
CA GLY A 273 -3.84 -6.42 -25.03
C GLY A 273 -5.30 -6.01 -24.89
N MET A 274 -5.94 -6.44 -23.80
CA MET A 274 -7.27 -5.94 -23.45
C MET A 274 -7.19 -4.45 -23.10
N VAL A 275 -8.09 -3.66 -23.67
CA VAL A 275 -8.17 -2.21 -23.42
C VAL A 275 -9.46 -1.80 -22.71
N GLY A 276 -10.48 -2.65 -22.72
CA GLY A 276 -11.70 -2.44 -21.94
C GLY A 276 -12.49 -3.74 -21.75
N ALA A 277 -13.27 -3.79 -20.67
CA ALA A 277 -14.23 -4.83 -20.35
C ALA A 277 -15.49 -4.18 -19.73
N SER A 278 -16.64 -4.84 -19.89
CA SER A 278 -17.94 -4.41 -19.39
C SER A 278 -18.76 -5.65 -19.02
N GLU A 279 -19.34 -5.64 -17.83
CA GLU A 279 -20.07 -6.74 -17.18
C GLU A 279 -21.23 -6.16 -16.35
N LYS A 280 -22.18 -5.52 -17.04
CA LYS A 280 -23.35 -4.93 -16.38
C LYS A 280 -24.37 -6.02 -16.12
N TRP A 281 -24.89 -6.06 -14.89
CA TRP A 281 -25.96 -7.00 -14.61
C TRP A 281 -27.28 -6.59 -15.31
N ASN A 282 -27.64 -7.32 -16.36
CA ASN A 282 -28.73 -6.94 -17.26
C ASN A 282 -30.11 -6.83 -16.64
N VAL A 283 -30.32 -7.49 -15.50
CA VAL A 283 -31.62 -7.52 -14.84
C VAL A 283 -31.96 -6.13 -14.30
N LEU A 284 -30.90 -5.34 -14.06
CA LEU A 284 -30.90 -4.04 -13.41
C LEU A 284 -30.63 -2.93 -14.43
N GLU A 285 -29.60 -3.13 -15.26
CA GLU A 285 -29.11 -2.10 -16.19
C GLU A 285 -29.66 -2.23 -17.62
N GLY A 286 -30.23 -3.38 -17.96
CA GLY A 286 -30.81 -3.66 -19.27
C GLY A 286 -29.92 -4.52 -20.16
N ALA A 287 -30.45 -4.92 -21.33
CA ALA A 287 -29.82 -5.85 -22.25
C ALA A 287 -28.75 -5.16 -23.14
N SER A 288 -27.76 -4.54 -22.51
CA SER A 288 -26.66 -3.88 -23.22
C SER A 288 -25.37 -3.75 -22.41
N GLU A 289 -24.25 -4.00 -23.06
CA GLU A 289 -22.90 -3.68 -22.58
C GLU A 289 -22.30 -2.53 -23.37
N GLU A 290 -21.45 -1.72 -22.72
CA GLU A 290 -20.84 -0.55 -23.36
C GLU A 290 -19.36 -0.45 -23.02
N ILE A 291 -18.54 -0.17 -24.04
CA ILE A 291 -17.10 0.08 -23.90
C ILE A 291 -16.73 1.26 -24.78
N SER A 292 -15.87 2.13 -24.26
CA SER A 292 -15.15 3.12 -25.05
C SER A 292 -13.66 3.04 -24.76
N SER A 293 -12.84 3.45 -25.73
CA SER A 293 -11.38 3.45 -25.61
C SER A 293 -10.77 4.41 -26.62
N TYR A 294 -9.64 5.02 -26.24
CA TYR A 294 -8.71 5.54 -27.25
C TYR A 294 -8.17 4.40 -28.14
N ILE A 295 -7.89 4.72 -29.40
CA ILE A 295 -7.30 3.78 -30.36
C ILE A 295 -5.78 3.93 -30.30
N TYR A 296 -5.13 3.08 -29.50
CA TYR A 296 -3.68 3.11 -29.27
C TYR A 296 -2.89 2.75 -30.53
N ASP A 297 -3.27 1.65 -31.19
CA ASP A 297 -2.67 1.24 -32.45
C ASP A 297 -3.68 1.09 -33.59
N SER A 298 -3.28 1.48 -34.80
CA SER A 298 -4.01 1.10 -36.02
C SER A 298 -3.67 -0.33 -36.42
N GLY A 299 -4.64 -1.09 -36.90
CA GLY A 299 -4.42 -2.49 -37.30
C GLY A 299 -5.52 -3.40 -36.80
N GLU A 300 -5.14 -4.61 -36.40
CA GLU A 300 -6.06 -5.67 -35.96
C GLU A 300 -6.58 -5.41 -34.54
N TRP A 301 -7.90 -5.44 -34.40
CA TRP A 301 -8.64 -5.28 -33.16
C TRP A 301 -9.65 -6.42 -33.03
N GLN A 302 -10.11 -6.69 -31.82
CA GLN A 302 -11.03 -7.78 -31.55
C GLN A 302 -12.02 -7.43 -30.44
N PHE A 303 -13.30 -7.71 -30.68
CA PHE A 303 -14.28 -7.86 -29.61
C PHE A 303 -14.29 -9.31 -29.14
N ALA A 304 -14.43 -9.52 -27.83
CA ALA A 304 -14.72 -10.82 -27.24
C ALA A 304 -16.03 -10.73 -26.46
N VAL A 305 -16.76 -11.85 -26.44
CA VAL A 305 -18.03 -11.96 -25.72
C VAL A 305 -18.01 -13.21 -24.84
N THR A 306 -18.02 -13.01 -23.53
CA THR A 306 -18.25 -14.03 -22.51
C THR A 306 -19.74 -14.08 -22.14
N TYR A 307 -20.11 -15.00 -21.26
CA TYR A 307 -21.47 -15.05 -20.74
C TYR A 307 -21.43 -15.70 -19.35
N MET A 308 -21.59 -14.87 -18.31
CA MET A 308 -21.86 -15.32 -16.95
C MET A 308 -23.21 -14.78 -16.45
N PRO A 309 -24.19 -15.64 -16.11
CA PRO A 309 -25.57 -15.25 -15.83
C PRO A 309 -25.84 -14.43 -14.55
N THR A 310 -24.84 -14.20 -13.71
CA THR A 310 -24.92 -13.35 -12.52
C THR A 310 -23.62 -12.63 -12.28
N GLU A 311 -23.77 -11.33 -12.12
CA GLU A 311 -22.68 -10.38 -11.98
C GLU A 311 -23.07 -9.29 -10.98
N ASN A 312 -22.17 -8.35 -10.79
CA ASN A 312 -22.26 -7.25 -9.86
C ASN A 312 -23.63 -6.51 -9.88
N SER A 313 -24.24 -6.32 -8.70
CA SER A 313 -25.48 -5.53 -8.55
C SER A 313 -25.22 -4.06 -8.30
N MET A 314 -25.05 -3.27 -9.35
CA MET A 314 -25.27 -1.81 -9.26
C MET A 314 -26.77 -1.50 -9.26
N VAL A 315 -27.44 -1.71 -8.13
CA VAL A 315 -28.81 -1.22 -7.90
C VAL A 315 -28.78 -0.05 -6.93
N HIS A 316 -28.37 1.09 -7.47
CA HIS A 316 -28.72 2.41 -6.95
C HIS A 316 -28.25 2.69 -5.51
N ALA A 317 -27.01 2.40 -5.12
CA ALA A 317 -26.54 2.70 -3.75
C ALA A 317 -26.78 4.17 -3.30
N ASP A 318 -26.85 5.10 -4.26
CA ASP A 318 -26.81 6.54 -4.03
C ASP A 318 -28.16 7.24 -4.26
N GLU A 319 -29.19 6.54 -4.75
CA GLU A 319 -30.50 7.15 -4.95
C GLU A 319 -31.34 7.12 -3.66
N GLU A 320 -32.23 8.10 -3.46
CA GLU A 320 -33.15 8.23 -2.30
C GLU A 320 -34.11 7.01 -2.13
N TRP A 321 -34.01 6.05 -3.05
CA TRP A 321 -34.82 4.86 -3.18
C TRP A 321 -33.99 3.56 -3.17
N SER A 322 -32.70 3.64 -2.90
CA SER A 322 -31.80 2.51 -2.64
C SER A 322 -32.21 1.64 -1.45
N TRP A 323 -31.68 0.42 -1.36
CA TRP A 323 -31.83 -0.39 -0.14
C TRP A 323 -31.08 0.24 1.06
N ASN A 324 -30.10 1.10 0.80
CA ASN A 324 -29.40 1.91 1.81
C ASN A 324 -30.24 3.09 2.34
N SER A 325 -31.40 3.39 1.74
CA SER A 325 -32.36 4.43 2.19
C SER A 325 -33.56 3.88 2.97
N VAL A 326 -33.50 2.61 3.40
CA VAL A 326 -34.45 2.07 4.38
C VAL A 326 -34.29 2.86 5.70
N PRO A 327 -35.38 3.38 6.31
CA PRO A 327 -35.29 4.13 7.55
C PRO A 327 -34.56 3.32 8.63
N ARG A 328 -33.68 3.98 9.39
CA ARG A 328 -32.86 3.31 10.41
C ARG A 328 -33.77 2.57 11.41
N PRO A 329 -33.36 1.40 11.93
CA PRO A 329 -34.14 0.68 12.96
C PRO A 329 -34.53 1.55 14.17
N SER A 330 -33.72 2.57 14.47
CA SER A 330 -33.99 3.56 15.52
C SER A 330 -35.10 4.56 15.20
N GLU A 331 -35.51 4.70 13.95
CA GLU A 331 -36.41 5.76 13.45
C GLU A 331 -37.83 5.27 13.16
N VAL A 332 -38.01 3.96 12.96
CA VAL A 332 -39.29 3.33 12.63
C VAL A 332 -39.44 2.01 13.38
N THR A 333 -40.66 1.66 13.76
CA THR A 333 -40.89 0.36 14.41
C THR A 333 -40.73 -0.78 13.38
N PRO A 334 -40.37 -2.01 13.79
CA PRO A 334 -40.25 -3.17 12.89
C PRO A 334 -41.49 -3.37 12.00
N SER A 335 -42.68 -3.15 12.56
CA SER A 335 -43.95 -3.25 11.82
C SER A 335 -44.11 -2.20 10.72
N GLN A 336 -43.56 -1.00 10.92
CA GLN A 336 -43.55 0.09 9.94
C GLN A 336 -42.48 -0.14 8.88
N ARG A 337 -41.30 -0.63 9.27
CA ARG A 337 -40.21 -1.01 8.36
C ARG A 337 -40.63 -2.16 7.45
N ASP A 338 -41.20 -3.22 8.02
CA ASP A 338 -41.78 -4.34 7.26
C ASP A 338 -42.89 -3.89 6.31
N ALA A 339 -43.76 -2.97 6.76
CA ALA A 339 -44.81 -2.43 5.90
C ALA A 339 -44.21 -1.64 4.72
N TRP A 340 -43.14 -0.90 4.97
CA TRP A 340 -42.44 -0.11 3.96
C TRP A 340 -41.73 -1.00 2.94
N VAL A 341 -40.99 -2.02 3.40
CA VAL A 341 -40.34 -3.05 2.55
C VAL A 341 -41.39 -3.81 1.74
N ARG A 342 -42.48 -4.28 2.38
CA ARG A 342 -43.58 -4.97 1.68
C ARG A 342 -44.26 -4.09 0.63
N GLU A 343 -44.60 -2.85 0.95
CA GLU A 343 -45.24 -1.92 0.00
C GLU A 343 -44.33 -1.61 -1.19
N ARG A 344 -43.01 -1.57 -0.96
CA ARG A 344 -41.99 -1.33 -1.97
C ARG A 344 -41.75 -2.55 -2.85
N MET A 345 -41.59 -3.74 -2.26
CA MET A 345 -41.54 -5.01 -2.99
C MET A 345 -42.81 -5.21 -3.79
N GLU A 346 -44.00 -4.93 -3.23
CA GLU A 346 -45.26 -5.00 -3.98
C GLU A 346 -45.32 -4.01 -5.14
N ARG A 347 -44.80 -2.78 -5.00
CA ARG A 347 -44.73 -1.82 -6.11
C ARG A 347 -43.81 -2.32 -7.23
N VAL A 348 -42.61 -2.77 -6.87
CA VAL A 348 -41.61 -3.28 -7.82
C VAL A 348 -42.15 -4.51 -8.53
N MET A 349 -42.72 -5.47 -7.80
CA MET A 349 -43.32 -6.68 -8.37
C MET A 349 -44.55 -6.37 -9.22
N LYS A 350 -45.46 -5.47 -8.80
CA LYS A 350 -46.67 -5.11 -9.58
C LYS A 350 -46.33 -4.35 -10.86
N ASP A 351 -45.35 -3.44 -10.83
CA ASP A 351 -44.84 -2.77 -12.03
C ASP A 351 -44.25 -3.79 -13.02
N ARG A 352 -43.51 -4.76 -12.48
CA ARG A 352 -42.83 -5.82 -13.23
C ARG A 352 -43.81 -6.88 -13.79
N GLU A 353 -44.81 -7.29 -13.02
CA GLU A 353 -45.90 -8.19 -13.46
C GLU A 353 -46.84 -7.52 -14.48
N ALA A 354 -47.18 -6.24 -14.31
CA ALA A 354 -47.98 -5.48 -15.27
C ALA A 354 -47.30 -5.36 -16.64
N LYS A 355 -45.98 -5.58 -16.69
CA LYS A 355 -45.17 -5.61 -17.92
C LYS A 355 -45.11 -7.01 -18.56
N GLY A 356 -45.45 -8.10 -17.85
CA GLY A 356 -45.63 -9.44 -18.43
C GLY A 356 -44.50 -10.46 -18.24
N LEU A 357 -43.75 -10.40 -17.13
CA LEU A 357 -42.63 -11.31 -16.80
C LEU A 357 -43.05 -12.77 -16.47
N ALA A 358 -42.18 -13.75 -16.76
CA ALA A 358 -42.40 -15.19 -16.54
C ALA A 358 -41.21 -15.87 -15.80
N PRO A 359 -41.15 -15.80 -14.45
CA PRO A 359 -39.96 -16.03 -13.62
C PRO A 359 -39.36 -17.46 -13.57
N LEU A 360 -39.82 -18.37 -14.44
CA LEU A 360 -39.45 -19.81 -14.44
C LEU A 360 -38.86 -20.29 -15.78
N ALA A 361 -38.51 -19.38 -16.69
CA ALA A 361 -37.86 -19.75 -17.96
C ALA A 361 -36.40 -20.20 -17.71
N PRO A 362 -35.94 -21.32 -18.29
CA PRO A 362 -34.58 -21.83 -18.12
C PRO A 362 -33.52 -21.00 -18.88
N PHE A 363 -32.26 -21.11 -18.42
CA PHE A 363 -31.05 -20.42 -18.93
C PHE A 363 -30.33 -21.15 -20.06
N ASP A 364 -30.91 -22.25 -20.53
CA ASP A 364 -30.31 -23.18 -21.48
C ASP A 364 -30.38 -22.72 -22.94
N SER A 365 -30.47 -21.42 -23.17
CA SER A 365 -30.60 -20.86 -24.51
C SER A 365 -29.47 -19.89 -24.81
N SER A 366 -28.74 -20.18 -25.89
CA SER A 366 -27.88 -19.24 -26.60
C SER A 366 -28.47 -17.82 -26.61
N VAL A 367 -27.65 -16.82 -26.29
CA VAL A 367 -28.00 -15.41 -26.50
C VAL A 367 -27.49 -14.97 -27.87
N GLU A 368 -28.40 -14.53 -28.73
CA GLU A 368 -28.07 -13.86 -30.00
C GLU A 368 -27.86 -12.39 -29.71
N TYR A 369 -26.70 -11.86 -30.09
CA TYR A 369 -26.31 -10.48 -29.81
C TYR A 369 -25.82 -9.77 -31.06
N VAL A 370 -25.83 -8.44 -30.97
CA VAL A 370 -25.30 -7.50 -31.95
C VAL A 370 -24.30 -6.61 -31.24
N ILE A 371 -23.10 -6.46 -31.80
CA ILE A 371 -22.09 -5.48 -31.37
C ILE A 371 -22.10 -4.37 -32.40
N ASP A 372 -22.64 -3.21 -32.02
CA ASP A 372 -22.56 -2.00 -32.81
C ASP A 372 -21.39 -1.15 -32.30
N TYR A 373 -20.53 -0.69 -33.20
CA TYR A 373 -19.40 0.16 -32.82
C TYR A 373 -19.28 1.35 -33.76
N THR A 374 -18.74 2.44 -33.24
CA THR A 374 -18.44 3.65 -34.01
C THR A 374 -16.99 4.05 -33.80
N LEU A 375 -16.27 4.19 -34.91
CA LEU A 375 -14.92 4.73 -34.95
C LEU A 375 -15.00 6.22 -35.22
N TYR A 376 -14.38 7.02 -34.36
CA TYR A 376 -14.34 8.48 -34.48
C TYR A 376 -13.00 8.94 -35.06
N PRO A 377 -13.02 9.69 -36.17
CA PRO A 377 -11.81 10.21 -36.77
C PRO A 377 -11.22 11.30 -35.90
N GLY A 378 -9.91 11.39 -35.86
CA GLY A 378 -9.24 12.37 -35.00
C GLY A 378 -7.81 12.64 -35.43
N VAL A 379 -7.16 13.54 -34.71
CA VAL A 379 -5.75 13.87 -34.92
C VAL A 379 -5.04 13.91 -33.59
N ASP A 380 -3.90 13.22 -33.53
CA ASP A 380 -2.92 13.45 -32.47
C ASP A 380 -2.14 14.69 -32.84
N VAL A 381 -2.17 15.71 -31.98
CA VAL A 381 -1.44 16.94 -32.21
C VAL A 381 0.07 16.62 -32.21
N PRO A 382 0.82 16.94 -33.28
CA PRO A 382 2.24 16.54 -33.37
C PRO A 382 3.13 17.22 -32.33
N GLN A 383 2.77 18.42 -31.89
CA GLN A 383 3.49 19.15 -30.86
C GLN A 383 3.15 18.55 -29.48
N ARG A 384 4.16 17.97 -28.83
CA ARG A 384 4.08 17.53 -27.44
C ARG A 384 4.07 18.72 -26.49
N ILE A 385 3.43 18.55 -25.34
CA ILE A 385 3.36 19.55 -24.27
C ILE A 385 4.27 19.07 -23.15
N GLU A 386 5.43 19.73 -23.02
CA GLU A 386 6.37 19.49 -21.93
C GLU A 386 5.80 20.11 -20.64
N THR A 387 5.57 19.26 -19.65
CA THR A 387 5.13 19.65 -18.31
C THR A 387 6.34 19.70 -17.38
N PRO A 388 6.42 20.71 -16.47
CA PRO A 388 7.54 20.86 -15.57
C PRO A 388 7.47 19.86 -14.40
N PHE A 389 8.56 19.76 -13.64
CA PHE A 389 8.57 19.10 -12.33
C PHE A 389 7.43 19.63 -11.44
N TYR A 390 6.73 18.76 -10.71
CA TYR A 390 5.66 19.14 -9.78
C TYR A 390 4.62 20.09 -10.42
N CYS A 391 4.04 19.64 -11.54
CA CYS A 391 3.08 20.38 -12.36
C CYS A 391 1.69 20.34 -11.72
N ARG A 392 1.09 21.51 -11.51
CA ARG A 392 -0.20 21.70 -10.82
C ARG A 392 -1.14 22.61 -11.59
N ASP A 393 -2.42 22.51 -11.28
CA ASP A 393 -3.49 23.36 -11.82
C ASP A 393 -3.53 23.36 -13.37
N ALA A 394 -3.43 22.18 -13.99
CA ALA A 394 -3.36 22.09 -15.44
C ALA A 394 -4.73 22.28 -16.08
N LYS A 395 -4.80 23.16 -17.08
CA LYS A 395 -6.02 23.47 -17.83
C LYS A 395 -5.75 23.45 -19.32
N PHE A 396 -6.58 22.73 -20.07
CA PHE A 396 -6.56 22.65 -21.52
C PHE A 396 -7.93 23.07 -22.06
N VAL A 397 -7.93 24.00 -23.02
CA VAL A 397 -9.16 24.53 -23.63
C VAL A 397 -9.06 24.34 -25.13
N LEU A 398 -9.95 23.51 -25.69
CA LEU A 398 -10.10 23.31 -27.12
C LEU A 398 -11.22 24.21 -27.64
N GLU A 399 -10.98 24.93 -28.73
CA GLU A 399 -11.94 25.80 -29.41
C GLU A 399 -11.92 25.58 -30.92
N TRP A 400 -13.07 25.67 -31.57
CA TRP A 400 -13.18 25.59 -33.03
C TRP A 400 -14.19 26.58 -33.59
N SER A 401 -14.15 26.80 -34.90
CA SER A 401 -14.97 27.83 -35.55
C SER A 401 -16.29 27.31 -36.13
N ASP A 402 -16.35 26.05 -36.54
CA ASP A 402 -17.55 25.44 -37.13
C ASP A 402 -18.46 24.84 -36.04
N THR A 403 -19.46 25.59 -35.60
CA THR A 403 -20.41 25.15 -34.58
C THR A 403 -21.34 24.01 -35.04
N SER A 404 -21.23 23.54 -36.28
CA SER A 404 -21.93 22.33 -36.76
C SER A 404 -21.16 21.04 -36.46
N GLN A 405 -19.94 21.15 -35.96
CA GLN A 405 -19.06 20.06 -35.57
C GLN A 405 -19.04 19.92 -34.06
N ASP A 406 -18.92 18.68 -33.59
CA ASP A 406 -18.76 18.34 -32.19
C ASP A 406 -17.40 17.68 -32.00
N LEU A 407 -16.48 18.41 -31.37
CA LEU A 407 -15.11 17.94 -31.14
C LEU A 407 -14.92 17.55 -29.68
N GLY A 408 -14.25 16.42 -29.46
CA GLY A 408 -13.77 15.98 -28.16
C GLY A 408 -12.28 16.26 -27.98
N LEU A 409 -11.86 16.33 -26.72
CA LEU A 409 -10.47 16.55 -26.30
C LEU A 409 -10.02 15.39 -25.43
N ILE A 410 -8.84 14.83 -25.71
CA ILE A 410 -8.23 13.79 -24.87
C ILE A 410 -6.81 14.22 -24.52
N LEU A 411 -6.48 14.19 -23.23
CA LEU A 411 -5.13 14.37 -22.71
C LEU A 411 -4.53 13.01 -22.36
N ARG A 412 -3.39 12.68 -22.96
CA ARG A 412 -2.66 11.43 -22.71
C ARG A 412 -1.28 11.68 -22.14
N GLY A 413 -0.91 10.89 -21.15
CA GLY A 413 0.44 10.89 -20.58
C GLY A 413 1.48 10.29 -21.53
N PRO A 414 2.78 10.38 -21.21
CA PRO A 414 3.86 9.82 -22.02
C PRO A 414 3.74 8.31 -22.32
N SER A 415 3.16 7.54 -21.40
CA SER A 415 2.88 6.10 -21.60
C SER A 415 1.74 5.85 -22.59
N GLY A 416 0.93 6.86 -22.90
CA GLY A 416 -0.29 6.75 -23.69
C GLY A 416 -1.57 6.70 -22.86
N ALA A 417 -1.49 6.53 -21.53
CA ALA A 417 -2.66 6.48 -20.65
C ALA A 417 -3.53 7.74 -20.77
N GLU A 418 -4.85 7.55 -20.80
CA GLU A 418 -5.85 8.63 -20.91
C GLU A 418 -6.04 9.30 -19.55
N ILE A 419 -5.33 10.40 -19.32
CA ILE A 419 -5.38 11.14 -18.05
C ILE A 419 -6.74 11.78 -17.86
N ALA A 420 -7.27 12.39 -18.92
CA ALA A 420 -8.57 13.02 -18.91
C ALA A 420 -9.18 13.04 -20.31
N VAL A 421 -10.50 12.88 -20.36
CA VAL A 421 -11.29 12.81 -21.59
C VAL A 421 -12.46 13.78 -21.47
N ALA A 422 -12.63 14.62 -22.49
CA ALA A 422 -13.81 15.47 -22.68
C ALA A 422 -14.47 15.07 -24.01
N ASP A 423 -15.34 14.07 -23.94
CA ASP A 423 -16.02 13.43 -25.07
C ASP A 423 -17.54 13.68 -25.11
N GLN A 424 -18.08 14.33 -24.08
CA GLN A 424 -19.48 14.70 -24.01
C GLN A 424 -19.82 15.85 -24.97
N PRO A 425 -21.06 15.93 -25.49
CA PRO A 425 -21.45 16.98 -26.44
C PRO A 425 -21.13 18.38 -25.92
N ALA A 426 -20.36 19.13 -26.71
CA ALA A 426 -19.87 20.43 -26.29
C ALA A 426 -21.01 21.45 -26.10
N SER A 427 -20.90 22.29 -25.07
CA SER A 427 -21.78 23.46 -24.89
C SER A 427 -21.30 24.61 -25.79
N GLY A 428 -21.50 24.47 -27.09
CA GLY A 428 -20.94 25.36 -28.11
C GLY A 428 -19.66 24.80 -28.73
N ALA A 429 -18.84 25.66 -29.34
CA ALA A 429 -17.61 25.23 -30.02
C ALA A 429 -16.38 25.26 -29.10
N GLN A 430 -16.52 24.69 -27.90
CA GLN A 430 -15.46 24.65 -26.88
C GLN A 430 -15.54 23.39 -26.00
N GLN A 431 -14.39 22.81 -25.67
CA GLN A 431 -14.21 21.79 -24.62
C GLN A 431 -13.14 22.24 -23.63
N VAL A 432 -13.24 21.78 -22.38
CA VAL A 432 -12.28 22.10 -21.31
C VAL A 432 -11.93 20.83 -20.55
N ILE A 433 -10.63 20.63 -20.30
CA ILE A 433 -10.10 19.65 -19.35
C ILE A 433 -9.36 20.43 -18.27
N GLU A 434 -9.63 20.12 -17.01
CA GLU A 434 -8.89 20.60 -15.84
C GLU A 434 -8.38 19.38 -15.08
N VAL A 435 -7.08 19.34 -14.79
CA VAL A 435 -6.41 18.25 -14.06
C VAL A 435 -5.60 18.88 -12.92
N PRO A 436 -5.82 18.49 -11.65
CA PRO A 436 -5.13 19.09 -10.50
C PRO A 436 -3.61 18.91 -10.56
N GLU A 437 -3.15 17.74 -11.02
CA GLU A 437 -1.76 17.34 -11.04
C GLU A 437 -1.39 16.62 -12.33
N LEU A 438 -0.22 16.97 -12.89
CA LEU A 438 0.45 16.19 -13.93
C LEU A 438 1.88 15.86 -13.48
N GLY A 439 2.41 14.74 -13.95
CA GLY A 439 3.83 14.39 -13.79
C GLY A 439 4.73 15.20 -14.72
N GLU A 440 6.04 15.06 -14.56
CA GLU A 440 7.01 15.70 -15.46
C GLU A 440 7.20 14.85 -16.72
N GLY A 441 6.75 15.35 -17.87
CA GLY A 441 6.91 14.63 -19.12
C GLY A 441 6.28 15.27 -20.35
N GLU A 442 6.32 14.53 -21.46
CA GLU A 442 5.78 14.94 -22.76
C GLU A 442 4.33 14.45 -22.96
N TYR A 443 3.37 15.31 -22.66
CA TYR A 443 1.95 14.99 -22.81
C TYR A 443 1.48 15.14 -24.26
N GLN A 444 0.54 14.29 -24.66
CA GLN A 444 -0.13 14.37 -25.96
C GLN A 444 -1.55 14.84 -25.80
N VAL A 445 -1.97 15.70 -26.73
CA VAL A 445 -3.37 16.07 -26.86
C VAL A 445 -3.90 15.52 -28.18
N SER A 446 -5.07 14.89 -28.12
CA SER A 446 -5.78 14.36 -29.27
C SER A 446 -7.12 15.07 -29.40
N VAL A 447 -7.48 15.43 -30.64
CA VAL A 447 -8.77 16.04 -30.96
C VAL A 447 -9.56 15.05 -31.81
N ILE A 448 -10.74 14.67 -31.33
CA ILE A 448 -11.61 13.67 -31.97
C ILE A 448 -12.86 14.36 -32.51
N ASN A 449 -13.34 13.93 -33.67
CA ASN A 449 -14.58 14.42 -34.26
C ASN A 449 -15.72 13.45 -33.93
N MET A 450 -16.55 13.84 -32.95
CA MET A 450 -17.66 13.04 -32.43
C MET A 450 -18.91 13.13 -33.31
N GLY A 451 -19.02 14.18 -34.13
CA GLY A 451 -20.17 14.34 -35.03
C GLY A 451 -20.12 15.62 -35.85
N GLY A 452 -20.85 15.64 -36.97
CA GLY A 452 -20.94 16.79 -37.86
C GLY A 452 -20.62 16.45 -39.32
N SER A 453 -19.97 17.39 -40.01
CA SER A 453 -19.61 17.27 -41.43
C SER A 453 -18.30 16.49 -41.62
N SER A 454 -18.16 15.76 -42.74
CA SER A 454 -16.91 15.06 -43.11
C SER A 454 -15.76 16.00 -43.53
N GLN A 455 -16.00 17.32 -43.48
CA GLN A 455 -14.99 18.32 -43.78
C GLN A 455 -14.11 18.59 -42.56
N SER A 456 -12.82 18.76 -42.80
CA SER A 456 -11.83 19.17 -41.81
C SER A 456 -12.17 20.53 -41.18
N THR A 457 -12.03 20.59 -39.86
CA THR A 457 -12.32 21.76 -39.01
C THR A 457 -11.03 22.27 -38.39
N ASP A 458 -10.77 23.56 -38.53
CA ASP A 458 -9.65 24.21 -37.84
C ASP A 458 -10.00 24.40 -36.36
N PHE A 459 -9.04 24.07 -35.49
CA PHE A 459 -9.17 24.19 -34.05
C PHE A 459 -7.94 24.84 -33.42
N ARG A 460 -8.13 25.27 -32.17
CA ARG A 460 -7.12 25.87 -31.32
C ARG A 460 -7.18 25.24 -29.94
N ILE A 461 -6.03 24.96 -29.36
CA ILE A 461 -5.90 24.44 -28.00
C ILE A 461 -5.03 25.44 -27.25
N SER A 462 -5.56 26.04 -26.19
CA SER A 462 -4.76 26.82 -25.23
C SER A 462 -4.58 26.02 -23.95
N TYR A 463 -3.40 26.08 -23.36
CA TYR A 463 -3.13 25.42 -22.09
C TYR A 463 -2.42 26.34 -21.10
N GLU A 464 -2.65 26.10 -19.82
CA GLU A 464 -1.98 26.75 -18.70
C GLU A 464 -1.74 25.73 -17.58
N PHE A 465 -0.58 25.77 -16.94
CA PHE A 465 -0.25 25.00 -15.73
C PHE A 465 0.88 25.69 -14.96
N LYS A 466 1.12 25.24 -13.73
CA LYS A 466 2.10 25.84 -12.82
C LYS A 466 3.11 24.81 -12.32
N GLN A 467 4.37 25.19 -12.25
CA GLN A 467 5.35 24.48 -11.43
C GLN A 467 5.31 25.06 -10.02
N LYS A 468 5.07 24.23 -9.01
CA LYS A 468 4.94 24.68 -7.60
C LYS A 468 6.12 24.32 -6.71
N LYS A 469 7.06 23.49 -7.17
CA LYS A 469 8.29 23.13 -6.45
C LYS A 469 9.50 23.17 -7.38
N ASP A 470 10.67 23.45 -6.81
CA ASP A 470 11.95 23.29 -7.51
C ASP A 470 12.37 21.82 -7.50
N ARG A 471 13.04 21.36 -8.56
CA ARG A 471 13.51 19.97 -8.64
C ARG A 471 14.50 19.61 -7.51
N PHE A 472 15.29 20.57 -7.03
CA PHE A 472 16.19 20.37 -5.88
C PHE A 472 15.43 19.95 -4.62
N GLU A 473 14.24 20.50 -4.40
CA GLU A 473 13.40 20.11 -3.26
C GLU A 473 13.07 18.61 -3.34
N GLY A 474 12.61 18.13 -4.50
CA GLY A 474 12.32 16.71 -4.69
C GLY A 474 13.54 15.80 -4.58
N THR A 475 14.65 16.15 -5.23
CA THR A 475 15.88 15.35 -5.17
C THR A 475 16.51 15.36 -3.79
N SER A 476 16.30 16.41 -3.00
CA SER A 476 16.72 16.47 -1.60
C SER A 476 16.01 15.44 -0.73
N TRP A 477 14.68 15.28 -0.88
CA TRP A 477 13.90 14.28 -0.16
C TRP A 477 14.28 12.86 -0.57
N ALA A 478 14.38 12.60 -1.88
CA ALA A 478 14.79 11.30 -2.40
C ALA A 478 16.22 10.91 -1.94
N GLY A 479 17.13 11.89 -1.93
CA GLY A 479 18.51 11.72 -1.47
C GLY A 479 18.61 11.49 0.04
N ALA A 480 17.82 12.20 0.85
CA ALA A 480 17.77 12.02 2.30
C ALA A 480 17.16 10.66 2.69
N ALA A 481 16.05 10.26 2.07
CA ALA A 481 15.38 8.98 2.31
C ALA A 481 16.30 7.79 1.99
N ASN A 482 16.89 7.75 0.79
CA ASN A 482 17.85 6.69 0.45
C ASN A 482 19.18 6.82 1.22
N GLY A 483 19.55 8.05 1.62
CA GLY A 483 20.65 8.28 2.54
C GLY A 483 20.44 7.59 3.88
N ALA A 484 19.20 7.59 4.41
CA ALA A 484 18.82 6.87 5.62
C ALA A 484 18.94 5.34 5.45
N VAL A 485 18.51 4.80 4.31
CA VAL A 485 18.68 3.37 3.98
C VAL A 485 20.16 3.00 3.91
N ILE A 486 20.98 3.78 3.20
CA ILE A 486 22.43 3.54 3.11
C ILE A 486 23.09 3.65 4.48
N ALA A 487 22.68 4.62 5.30
CA ALA A 487 23.20 4.81 6.65
C ALA A 487 22.87 3.61 7.55
N THR A 488 21.64 3.09 7.46
CA THR A 488 21.16 1.87 8.14
C THR A 488 22.02 0.66 7.76
N ALA A 489 22.19 0.40 6.45
CA ALA A 489 22.97 -0.73 5.96
C ALA A 489 24.48 -0.64 6.30
N LEU A 490 24.99 0.58 6.55
CA LEU A 490 26.38 0.80 6.96
C LEU A 490 26.59 0.82 8.48
N ASN A 491 25.51 0.82 9.27
CA ASN A 491 25.48 1.20 10.68
C ASN A 491 26.26 2.49 10.94
N ALA A 492 25.84 3.55 10.27
CA ALA A 492 26.46 4.87 10.31
C ALA A 492 25.40 5.95 10.55
N PRO A 493 25.77 7.10 11.15
CA PRO A 493 24.85 8.22 11.29
C PRO A 493 24.52 8.84 9.93
N LEU A 494 23.26 9.22 9.75
CA LEU A 494 22.82 10.16 8.71
C LEU A 494 22.91 11.59 9.25
N MET A 495 23.57 12.47 8.50
CA MET A 495 23.61 13.90 8.76
C MET A 495 23.23 14.68 7.51
N PHE A 496 22.83 15.92 7.70
CA PHE A 496 22.42 16.80 6.60
C PHE A 496 23.43 17.91 6.35
N SER A 497 23.46 18.43 5.12
CA SER A 497 24.20 19.64 4.76
C SER A 497 23.39 20.49 3.79
N ASP A 498 23.57 21.80 3.85
CA ASP A 498 23.12 22.71 2.80
C ASP A 498 24.05 22.55 1.57
N ARG A 499 23.54 22.86 0.38
CA ARG A 499 24.31 22.97 -0.87
C ARG A 499 25.43 24.00 -0.79
N ASN A 500 25.34 24.99 0.12
CA ASN A 500 26.33 26.06 0.24
C ASN A 500 27.54 25.73 1.13
N GLY A 501 27.52 24.62 1.89
CA GLY A 501 28.65 24.22 2.72
C GLY A 501 28.26 23.48 3.99
N LEU A 502 29.28 22.92 4.65
CA LEU A 502 29.11 22.10 5.85
C LEU A 502 28.91 22.96 7.10
N SER A 503 27.85 22.70 7.87
CA SER A 503 27.62 23.38 9.15
C SER A 503 28.69 23.00 10.18
N SER A 504 28.93 23.88 11.16
CA SER A 504 29.91 23.60 12.23
C SER A 504 29.47 22.43 13.12
N SER A 505 28.17 22.29 13.39
CA SER A 505 27.62 21.19 14.20
C SER A 505 27.89 19.83 13.57
N VAL A 506 27.68 19.70 12.27
CA VAL A 506 27.97 18.47 11.52
C VAL A 506 29.48 18.22 11.46
N GLY A 507 30.29 19.25 11.17
CA GLY A 507 31.75 19.14 11.19
C GLY A 507 32.30 18.68 12.55
N ASP A 508 31.74 19.20 13.65
CA ASP A 508 32.11 18.81 15.01
C ASP A 508 31.67 17.38 15.34
N ALA A 509 30.49 16.95 14.89
CA ALA A 509 30.03 15.57 15.04
C ALA A 509 30.94 14.58 14.30
N LEU A 510 31.31 14.85 13.04
CA LEU A 510 32.27 14.04 12.27
C LEU A 510 33.64 13.92 12.96
N ASN A 511 34.10 14.99 13.60
CA ASN A 511 35.34 15.00 14.37
C ASN A 511 35.21 14.17 15.65
N THR A 512 34.09 14.32 16.36
CA THR A 512 33.83 13.68 17.65
C THR A 512 33.65 12.17 17.50
N LEU A 513 32.93 11.73 16.47
CA LEU A 513 32.72 10.31 16.17
C LEU A 513 33.94 9.63 15.53
N GLY A 514 34.93 10.41 15.09
CA GLY A 514 36.15 9.88 14.49
C GLY A 514 35.98 9.40 13.05
N VAL A 515 35.06 10.00 12.28
CA VAL A 515 34.75 9.57 10.91
C VAL A 515 35.96 9.65 9.98
N GLU A 516 36.13 8.60 9.17
CA GLU A 516 37.20 8.43 8.17
C GLU A 516 36.67 8.35 6.74
N LYS A 517 35.41 7.95 6.55
CA LYS A 517 34.74 7.88 5.25
C LYS A 517 33.36 8.54 5.29
N VAL A 518 33.06 9.36 4.29
CA VAL A 518 31.74 9.96 4.08
C VAL A 518 31.17 9.47 2.75
N TYR A 519 29.92 9.01 2.79
CA TYR A 519 29.08 8.86 1.60
C TYR A 519 28.27 10.16 1.46
N LEU A 520 28.56 10.94 0.42
CA LEU A 520 27.91 12.23 0.17
C LEU A 520 26.81 12.02 -0.89
N ILE A 521 25.56 12.22 -0.51
CA ILE A 521 24.41 12.15 -1.41
C ILE A 521 24.13 13.57 -1.91
N ASP A 522 24.44 13.83 -3.18
CA ASP A 522 24.29 15.13 -3.85
C ASP A 522 23.74 14.89 -5.26
N ILE A 523 22.50 14.39 -5.33
CA ILE A 523 21.81 14.09 -6.59
C ILE A 523 21.78 15.34 -7.46
N ASP A 524 22.04 15.20 -8.76
CA ASP A 524 22.20 16.30 -9.72
C ASP A 524 23.34 17.30 -9.40
N SER A 525 24.20 16.98 -8.42
CA SER A 525 25.40 17.73 -8.04
C SER A 525 25.14 19.19 -7.62
N HIS A 526 24.07 19.43 -6.86
CA HIS A 526 23.65 20.77 -6.40
C HIS A 526 24.67 21.47 -5.49
N ALA A 527 25.39 20.74 -4.62
CA ALA A 527 26.43 21.31 -3.76
C ALA A 527 27.79 21.46 -4.47
N GLY A 528 28.05 20.58 -5.44
CA GLY A 528 29.30 20.54 -6.20
C GLY A 528 30.55 20.27 -5.34
N SER A 529 31.74 20.47 -5.93
CA SER A 529 33.02 20.12 -5.27
C SER A 529 33.40 20.97 -4.03
N GLY A 530 32.62 22.02 -3.72
CA GLY A 530 32.84 22.89 -2.57
C GLY A 530 32.67 22.13 -1.25
N LEU A 531 31.52 21.48 -1.09
CA LEU A 531 31.17 20.72 0.10
C LEU A 531 32.13 19.54 0.34
N GLU A 532 32.48 18.81 -0.73
CA GLU A 532 33.48 17.73 -0.63
C GLU A 532 34.82 18.23 -0.08
N ARG A 533 35.28 19.40 -0.54
CA ARG A 533 36.52 20.02 -0.06
C ARG A 533 36.40 20.48 1.39
N ASP A 534 35.25 20.96 1.82
CA ASP A 534 35.00 21.37 3.20
C ASP A 534 35.07 20.16 4.14
N ILE A 535 34.42 19.04 3.78
CA ILE A 535 34.49 17.77 4.51
C ILE A 535 35.94 17.27 4.60
N ARG A 536 36.66 17.22 3.47
CA ARG A 536 38.08 16.82 3.46
C ARG A 536 38.97 17.82 4.24
N GLY A 537 38.54 19.06 4.36
CA GLY A 537 39.23 20.16 5.04
C GLY A 537 39.18 20.09 6.56
N LEU A 538 38.23 19.32 7.15
CA LEU A 538 38.13 19.11 8.59
C LEU A 538 39.41 18.49 9.20
N ARG A 539 40.15 17.72 8.40
CA ARG A 539 41.45 17.15 8.75
C ARG A 539 42.59 18.05 8.24
N GLY A 540 43.54 18.34 9.12
CA GLY A 540 44.71 19.17 8.79
C GLY A 540 45.54 18.59 7.64
N ILE A 541 46.37 19.41 6.99
CA ILE A 541 47.23 18.98 5.88
C ILE A 541 48.13 17.82 6.34
N MET A 542 48.66 17.89 7.55
CA MET A 542 49.53 16.82 8.08
C MET A 542 48.74 15.52 8.34
N GLN A 543 47.53 15.59 8.88
CA GLN A 543 46.69 14.40 9.08
C GLN A 543 46.37 13.71 7.76
N ARG A 544 46.05 14.48 6.71
CA ARG A 544 45.82 13.96 5.35
C ARG A 544 47.06 13.29 4.75
N LEU A 545 48.24 13.89 4.93
CA LEU A 545 49.51 13.35 4.41
C LEU A 545 49.96 12.06 5.09
N PHE A 546 49.55 11.83 6.35
CA PHE A 546 49.88 10.62 7.11
C PHE A 546 48.78 9.56 7.11
N GLY A 547 47.74 9.71 6.26
CA GLY A 547 46.70 8.70 6.07
C GLY A 547 45.47 8.83 6.95
N ASN A 548 45.33 9.90 7.75
CA ASN A 548 44.20 10.16 8.64
C ASN A 548 43.26 11.25 8.07
N GLY A 549 43.04 11.27 6.75
CA GLY A 549 42.11 12.18 6.08
C GLY A 549 40.72 11.57 5.93
N ILE A 550 39.68 12.40 5.80
CA ILE A 550 38.34 11.91 5.43
C ILE A 550 38.31 11.62 3.92
N THR A 551 37.91 10.39 3.58
CA THR A 551 37.59 10.00 2.20
C THR A 551 36.12 10.31 1.93
N VAL A 552 35.81 10.81 0.72
CA VAL A 552 34.43 11.12 0.31
C VAL A 552 34.13 10.31 -0.95
N GLU A 553 33.00 9.59 -0.92
CA GLU A 553 32.38 8.90 -2.05
C GLU A 553 31.07 9.62 -2.34
N THR A 554 30.98 10.30 -3.49
CA THR A 554 29.79 11.08 -3.86
C THR A 554 28.87 10.23 -4.73
N LEU A 555 27.60 10.15 -4.35
CA LEU A 555 26.51 9.58 -5.14
C LEU A 555 25.68 10.75 -5.66
N ASN A 556 25.67 10.95 -6.97
CA ASN A 556 25.10 12.15 -7.60
C ASN A 556 24.05 11.85 -8.68
N ASP A 557 23.66 10.60 -8.82
CA ASP A 557 22.58 10.14 -9.71
C ASP A 557 21.87 8.92 -9.09
N PHE A 558 20.66 8.61 -9.60
CA PHE A 558 19.86 7.50 -9.08
C PHE A 558 20.48 6.12 -9.38
N ASP A 559 21.21 5.97 -10.48
CA ASP A 559 21.91 4.71 -10.82
C ASP A 559 22.95 4.35 -9.76
N SER A 560 23.76 5.32 -9.32
CA SER A 560 24.76 5.16 -8.26
C SER A 560 24.12 5.04 -6.86
N LEU A 561 23.03 5.76 -6.60
CA LEU A 561 22.28 5.70 -5.34
C LEU A 561 21.66 4.31 -5.12
N TYR A 562 20.79 3.88 -6.04
CA TYR A 562 20.11 2.58 -5.95
C TYR A 562 21.08 1.41 -6.15
N GLY A 563 22.11 1.58 -6.98
CA GLY A 563 23.21 0.63 -7.10
C GLY A 563 23.98 0.44 -5.79
N THR A 564 24.13 1.50 -4.99
CA THR A 564 24.77 1.41 -3.66
C THR A 564 23.87 0.71 -2.65
N VAL A 565 22.56 1.01 -2.63
CA VAL A 565 21.59 0.28 -1.79
C VAL A 565 21.68 -1.22 -2.06
N LYS A 566 21.46 -1.65 -3.31
CA LYS A 566 21.56 -3.07 -3.70
C LYS A 566 22.86 -3.72 -3.28
N LYS A 567 23.98 -3.04 -3.50
CA LYS A 567 25.30 -3.56 -3.16
C LYS A 567 25.46 -3.80 -1.65
N LEU A 568 24.88 -2.93 -0.83
CA LEU A 568 24.98 -3.02 0.63
C LEU A 568 23.98 -4.03 1.22
N THR A 569 22.86 -4.27 0.53
CA THR A 569 21.77 -5.15 0.99
C THR A 569 21.73 -6.50 0.27
N THR A 570 22.77 -6.84 -0.50
CA THR A 570 22.96 -8.18 -1.06
C THR A 570 23.55 -9.11 0.00
N VAL A 571 22.79 -10.13 0.41
CA VAL A 571 23.16 -11.08 1.47
C VAL A 571 23.32 -12.47 0.88
N GLY A 572 24.39 -13.17 1.24
CA GLY A 572 24.65 -14.52 0.70
C GLY A 572 24.84 -14.60 -0.84
N GLY A 573 24.94 -13.46 -1.53
CA GLY A 573 24.93 -13.40 -3.00
C GLY A 573 23.53 -13.29 -3.61
N VAL A 574 22.49 -13.25 -2.78
CA VAL A 574 21.10 -12.98 -3.17
C VAL A 574 20.85 -11.48 -3.01
N GLN A 575 20.46 -10.85 -4.11
CA GLN A 575 20.14 -9.42 -4.12
C GLN A 575 18.73 -9.24 -3.55
N ASN A 576 18.57 -8.37 -2.54
CA ASN A 576 17.24 -7.92 -2.15
C ASN A 576 16.57 -7.13 -3.29
N ARG A 577 15.28 -7.35 -3.51
CA ARG A 577 14.54 -6.78 -4.64
C ARG A 577 13.32 -5.97 -4.24
N ASP A 578 13.00 -5.92 -2.96
CA ASP A 578 11.88 -5.15 -2.45
C ASP A 578 12.03 -3.67 -2.82
N ILE A 579 10.90 -2.99 -2.98
CA ILE A 579 10.79 -1.61 -3.47
C ILE A 579 9.80 -0.86 -2.60
N VAL A 580 10.17 0.35 -2.16
CA VAL A 580 9.23 1.24 -1.46
C VAL A 580 8.93 2.46 -2.31
N PHE A 581 7.66 2.65 -2.67
CA PHE A 581 7.16 3.87 -3.32
C PHE A 581 6.62 4.86 -2.29
N THR A 582 6.85 6.15 -2.55
CA THR A 582 6.27 7.27 -1.81
C THR A 582 6.21 8.49 -2.72
N THR A 583 5.56 9.56 -2.29
CA THR A 583 5.53 10.85 -2.97
C THR A 583 6.03 11.97 -2.05
N ILE A 584 6.41 13.12 -2.63
CA ILE A 584 6.61 14.39 -1.91
C ILE A 584 5.35 15.26 -1.85
N ASN A 585 4.22 14.76 -2.37
CA ASN A 585 2.91 15.33 -2.07
C ASN A 585 2.66 15.21 -0.56
N PRO A 586 2.35 16.33 0.11
CA PRO A 586 1.87 16.27 1.48
C PRO A 586 0.50 15.60 1.54
N TRP A 587 0.13 15.09 2.71
CA TRP A 587 -1.15 14.43 2.91
C TRP A 587 -2.33 15.32 2.49
N THR A 588 -3.11 14.83 1.53
CA THR A 588 -4.37 15.45 1.12
C THR A 588 -5.45 15.12 2.14
N SER A 589 -5.83 16.11 2.94
CA SER A 589 -6.81 15.93 4.00
C SER A 589 -8.19 15.56 3.46
N TRP A 590 -8.99 14.85 4.26
CA TRP A 590 -10.38 14.54 3.94
C TRP A 590 -11.18 14.35 5.21
N LYS A 591 -12.50 14.52 5.12
CA LYS A 591 -13.43 14.52 6.25
C LYS A 591 -14.43 13.38 6.16
N VAL A 592 -14.84 12.89 7.33
CA VAL A 592 -15.87 11.86 7.46
C VAL A 592 -17.26 12.51 7.33
N LEU A 593 -18.26 11.76 6.87
CA LEU A 593 -19.67 12.18 6.73
C LEU A 593 -19.94 13.33 5.73
N GLU A 594 -18.92 14.01 5.22
CA GLU A 594 -19.10 14.92 4.08
C GLU A 594 -19.35 14.07 2.83
N GLY A 595 -20.48 14.34 2.16
CA GLY A 595 -20.89 13.59 0.97
C GLY A 595 -19.81 13.65 -0.10
N ARG A 596 -19.61 12.55 -0.83
CA ARG A 596 -18.54 12.49 -1.83
C ARG A 596 -18.76 13.49 -2.96
N ASP A 597 -20.00 13.86 -3.27
CA ASP A 597 -20.35 14.89 -4.24
C ASP A 597 -20.20 16.33 -3.71
N THR A 598 -19.83 16.49 -2.43
CA THR A 598 -19.62 17.82 -1.82
C THR A 598 -18.19 18.30 -2.04
N SER A 599 -18.00 19.62 -2.11
CA SER A 599 -16.70 20.27 -2.33
C SER A 599 -15.71 20.13 -1.16
N GLY A 600 -15.95 19.20 -0.23
CA GLY A 600 -15.17 19.02 1.00
C GLY A 600 -14.11 17.92 0.92
N ASN A 601 -14.28 16.95 0.02
CA ASN A 601 -13.36 15.82 -0.21
C ASN A 601 -13.01 15.71 -1.70
N PRO A 602 -11.73 15.54 -2.08
CA PRO A 602 -10.56 15.75 -1.22
C PRO A 602 -10.50 17.20 -0.69
N GLY A 603 -9.98 17.35 0.51
CA GLY A 603 -9.68 18.63 1.15
C GLY A 603 -8.33 19.19 0.69
N PRO A 604 -7.81 20.25 1.35
CA PRO A 604 -6.49 20.78 1.05
C PRO A 604 -5.36 19.85 1.52
N GLU A 605 -4.21 19.92 0.85
CA GLU A 605 -2.93 19.36 1.33
C GLU A 605 -2.52 20.00 2.67
N VAL A 606 -1.97 19.19 3.58
CA VAL A 606 -1.37 19.62 4.86
C VAL A 606 0.15 19.72 4.66
N PRO A 607 0.73 20.93 4.45
CA PRO A 607 2.03 21.08 3.80
C PRO A 607 3.23 20.34 4.42
N GLY A 608 3.24 20.19 5.75
CA GLY A 608 4.29 19.52 6.51
C GLY A 608 4.06 18.02 6.75
N ALA A 609 2.92 17.48 6.32
CA ALA A 609 2.58 16.08 6.55
C ALA A 609 3.11 15.19 5.41
N LEU A 610 4.41 14.86 5.42
CA LEU A 610 5.04 14.03 4.38
C LEU A 610 5.16 12.55 4.75
N PHE A 611 5.13 11.68 3.74
CA PHE A 611 5.27 10.22 3.90
C PHE A 611 6.72 9.71 3.82
N VAL A 612 7.66 10.58 3.43
CA VAL A 612 9.04 10.22 3.09
C VAL A 612 9.84 9.65 4.27
N GLY A 613 9.57 10.12 5.50
CA GLY A 613 10.19 9.60 6.73
C GLY A 613 9.78 8.16 7.01
N PRO A 614 8.47 7.88 7.19
CA PRO A 614 7.95 6.52 7.33
C PRO A 614 8.40 5.58 6.21
N ALA A 615 8.32 6.01 4.94
CA ALA A 615 8.79 5.21 3.79
C ALA A 615 10.27 4.84 3.88
N ALA A 616 11.12 5.73 4.39
CA ALA A 616 12.53 5.44 4.58
C ALA A 616 12.81 4.44 5.71
N LEU A 617 11.98 4.41 6.76
CA LEU A 617 12.06 3.38 7.81
C LEU A 617 11.72 2.01 7.25
N GLU A 618 10.61 1.90 6.52
CA GLU A 618 10.21 0.66 5.84
C GLU A 618 11.33 0.15 4.93
N ALA A 619 11.82 1.03 4.04
CA ALA A 619 12.88 0.70 3.11
C ALA A 619 14.20 0.33 3.81
N ALA A 620 14.51 0.96 4.95
CA ALA A 620 15.69 0.63 5.73
C ALA A 620 15.64 -0.78 6.32
N VAL A 621 14.47 -1.23 6.77
CA VAL A 621 14.28 -2.58 7.31
C VAL A 621 14.26 -3.63 6.21
N HIS A 622 13.58 -3.36 5.09
CA HIS A 622 13.61 -4.25 3.92
C HIS A 622 14.96 -4.24 3.21
N GLY A 623 15.82 -3.24 3.42
CA GLY A 623 17.04 -3.07 2.63
C GLY A 623 16.73 -2.73 1.17
N ALA A 624 15.68 -1.94 0.97
CA ALA A 624 15.09 -1.55 -0.30
C ALA A 624 15.42 -0.09 -0.65
N PRO A 625 15.46 0.29 -1.94
CA PRO A 625 15.47 1.69 -2.33
C PRO A 625 14.12 2.37 -2.05
N VAL A 626 14.16 3.67 -1.79
CA VAL A 626 12.95 4.52 -1.77
C VAL A 626 12.82 5.20 -3.14
N PHE A 627 11.76 4.86 -3.87
CA PHE A 627 11.34 5.53 -5.09
C PHE A 627 10.34 6.62 -4.74
N VAL A 628 10.84 7.85 -4.61
CA VAL A 628 9.99 9.04 -4.62
C VAL A 628 9.50 9.23 -6.05
N THR A 629 8.20 9.03 -6.29
CA THR A 629 7.61 9.02 -7.64
C THR A 629 7.85 10.33 -8.39
N ASP A 630 7.75 11.47 -7.71
CA ASP A 630 7.84 12.82 -8.28
C ASP A 630 9.15 13.11 -9.02
N VAL A 631 10.27 12.55 -8.56
CA VAL A 631 11.60 12.84 -9.14
C VAL A 631 11.92 12.01 -10.37
N HIS A 632 11.09 11.00 -10.66
CA HIS A 632 11.16 10.15 -11.85
C HIS A 632 10.02 10.52 -12.80
N SER A 633 10.34 10.94 -14.02
CA SER A 633 9.35 11.37 -15.02
C SER A 633 8.28 10.33 -15.31
N GLU A 634 8.70 9.07 -15.48
CA GLU A 634 7.82 7.95 -15.83
C GLU A 634 6.88 7.59 -14.67
N LEU A 635 7.37 7.65 -13.43
CA LEU A 635 6.57 7.37 -12.23
C LEU A 635 5.57 8.50 -11.95
N SER A 636 6.03 9.76 -11.94
CA SER A 636 5.15 10.92 -11.72
C SER A 636 4.04 11.00 -12.78
N CYS A 637 4.34 10.67 -14.04
CA CYS A 637 3.35 10.62 -15.10
C CYS A 637 2.35 9.46 -14.94
N ALA A 638 2.80 8.29 -14.46
CA ALA A 638 1.91 7.18 -14.14
C ALA A 638 1.00 7.50 -12.95
N GLN A 639 1.58 8.02 -11.86
CA GLN A 639 0.85 8.47 -10.67
C GLN A 639 -0.26 9.47 -11.01
N ALA A 640 0.00 10.43 -11.91
CA ALA A 640 -1.01 11.41 -12.31
C ALA A 640 -2.30 10.77 -12.84
N TRP A 641 -2.21 9.65 -13.58
CA TRP A 641 -3.40 8.91 -14.01
C TRP A 641 -4.11 8.25 -12.82
N HIS A 642 -3.37 7.55 -11.95
CA HIS A 642 -3.96 6.86 -10.80
C HIS A 642 -4.67 7.82 -9.84
N ASN A 643 -4.10 9.01 -9.62
CA ASN A 643 -4.69 10.04 -8.77
C ASN A 643 -5.94 10.65 -9.41
N GLU A 644 -5.88 11.02 -10.69
CA GLU A 644 -7.04 11.58 -11.41
C GLU A 644 -8.18 10.56 -11.51
N PHE A 645 -7.86 9.32 -11.85
CA PHE A 645 -8.83 8.24 -11.86
C PHE A 645 -9.42 7.99 -10.47
N TRP A 646 -8.60 7.98 -9.41
CA TRP A 646 -9.12 7.78 -8.07
C TRP A 646 -10.06 8.90 -7.63
N ASN A 647 -9.74 10.15 -7.95
CA ASN A 647 -10.65 11.28 -7.74
C ASN A 647 -11.97 11.07 -8.48
N TYR A 648 -11.91 10.70 -9.76
CA TYR A 648 -13.11 10.37 -10.54
C TYR A 648 -13.92 9.24 -9.87
N ALA A 649 -13.30 8.10 -9.57
CA ALA A 649 -13.95 6.94 -8.98
C ALA A 649 -14.52 7.24 -7.58
N TYR A 650 -13.84 8.05 -6.78
CA TYR A 650 -14.33 8.50 -5.49
C TYR A 650 -15.70 9.19 -5.61
N HIS A 651 -15.88 10.04 -6.64
CA HIS A 651 -17.12 10.77 -6.90
C HIS A 651 -18.19 9.99 -7.69
N HIS A 652 -17.82 8.92 -8.40
CA HIS A 652 -18.71 8.14 -9.28
C HIS A 652 -18.88 6.71 -8.77
N SER A 653 -19.31 6.59 -7.51
CA SER A 653 -19.72 5.31 -6.92
C SER A 653 -18.65 4.19 -6.99
N ARG A 654 -17.36 4.56 -6.96
CA ARG A 654 -16.19 3.66 -7.08
C ARG A 654 -16.16 2.89 -8.41
N ALA A 655 -16.39 3.60 -9.52
CA ALA A 655 -16.26 3.07 -10.87
C ALA A 655 -14.93 2.31 -11.08
N PRO A 656 -14.93 1.18 -11.83
CA PRO A 656 -13.74 0.36 -12.02
C PRO A 656 -12.70 1.07 -12.90
N PRO A 657 -11.40 0.73 -12.76
CA PRO A 657 -10.33 1.32 -13.55
C PRO A 657 -10.38 0.94 -15.03
N SER A 658 -9.94 1.86 -15.89
CA SER A 658 -9.68 1.56 -17.31
C SER A 658 -8.59 0.50 -17.44
N VAL A 659 -8.90 -0.62 -18.10
CA VAL A 659 -7.94 -1.72 -18.34
C VAL A 659 -6.71 -1.21 -19.08
N ALA A 660 -6.89 -0.46 -20.17
CA ALA A 660 -5.78 0.07 -20.95
C ALA A 660 -4.85 0.95 -20.11
N CYS A 661 -5.42 1.84 -19.30
CA CYS A 661 -4.60 2.76 -18.52
C CYS A 661 -3.87 2.06 -17.38
N MET A 662 -4.47 1.06 -16.72
CA MET A 662 -3.78 0.18 -15.77
C MET A 662 -2.58 -0.51 -16.42
N VAL A 663 -2.75 -1.08 -17.62
CA VAL A 663 -1.68 -1.75 -18.37
C VAL A 663 -0.55 -0.77 -18.71
N LEU A 664 -0.89 0.40 -19.28
CA LEU A 664 0.08 1.37 -19.76
C LEU A 664 0.89 2.01 -18.61
N THR A 665 0.23 2.30 -17.49
CA THR A 665 0.88 2.89 -16.31
C THR A 665 1.70 1.86 -15.54
N ALA A 666 1.20 0.64 -15.36
CA ALA A 666 1.97 -0.46 -14.77
C ALA A 666 3.22 -0.77 -15.59
N LYS A 667 3.10 -0.93 -16.92
CA LYS A 667 4.25 -1.17 -17.80
C LYS A 667 5.23 0.02 -17.79
N ALA A 668 4.74 1.25 -17.67
CA ALA A 668 5.60 2.43 -17.56
C ALA A 668 6.39 2.46 -16.25
N ALA A 669 5.74 2.22 -15.11
CA ALA A 669 6.42 2.18 -13.82
C ALA A 669 7.38 0.98 -13.73
N TYR A 670 6.91 -0.20 -14.14
CA TYR A 670 7.65 -1.44 -13.99
C TYR A 670 8.78 -1.55 -15.02
N HIS A 671 8.47 -1.62 -16.32
CA HIS A 671 9.47 -1.89 -17.34
C HIS A 671 10.40 -0.72 -17.67
N ASN A 672 9.97 0.53 -17.47
CA ASN A 672 10.83 1.68 -17.78
C ASN A 672 11.65 2.16 -16.58
N VAL A 673 11.25 1.81 -15.34
CA VAL A 673 11.91 2.28 -14.12
C VAL A 673 12.44 1.11 -13.29
N ILE A 674 11.58 0.23 -12.78
CA ILE A 674 11.97 -0.91 -11.92
C ILE A 674 12.98 -1.82 -12.66
N ASP A 675 12.67 -2.26 -13.87
CA ASP A 675 13.55 -3.05 -14.73
C ASP A 675 14.87 -2.35 -15.03
N ARG A 676 14.80 -1.04 -15.34
CA ARG A 676 15.96 -0.22 -15.72
C ARG A 676 16.98 -0.20 -14.59
N PHE A 677 16.52 -0.05 -13.36
CA PHE A 677 17.37 -0.06 -12.18
C PHE A 677 17.67 -1.49 -11.68
N GLY A 678 17.11 -2.54 -12.31
CA GLY A 678 17.44 -3.94 -12.06
C GLY A 678 16.86 -4.50 -10.77
N PHE A 679 15.59 -4.17 -10.48
CA PHE A 679 14.83 -4.72 -9.35
C PHE A 679 13.78 -5.78 -9.76
N ASP A 680 13.42 -5.90 -11.04
CA ASP A 680 12.52 -6.95 -11.58
C ASP A 680 13.08 -8.39 -11.48
N VAL A 681 12.23 -9.35 -11.10
CA VAL A 681 12.45 -10.80 -11.15
C VAL A 681 12.16 -11.43 -12.55
N LYS A 682 13.17 -11.41 -13.44
CA LYS A 682 13.09 -12.02 -14.80
C LYS A 682 13.11 -13.59 -14.90
N SER A 683 12.86 -14.34 -13.83
CA SER A 683 12.81 -15.83 -13.76
C SER A 683 14.16 -16.62 -13.84
N PRO A 684 14.31 -17.85 -13.26
CA PRO A 684 13.41 -18.56 -12.33
C PRO A 684 13.87 -18.53 -10.85
N VAL A 685 12.87 -18.68 -9.97
CA VAL A 685 12.82 -19.07 -8.55
C VAL A 685 14.15 -19.27 -7.82
N ASP A 686 14.29 -18.67 -6.63
CA ASP A 686 15.27 -19.17 -5.66
C ASP A 686 14.79 -20.48 -5.01
N ASP A 687 15.69 -21.18 -4.31
CA ASP A 687 15.43 -22.49 -3.72
C ASP A 687 14.36 -22.45 -2.58
N GLU A 688 13.86 -21.26 -2.25
CA GLU A 688 12.93 -20.95 -1.17
C GLU A 688 11.52 -20.57 -1.68
N GLY A 689 11.35 -20.43 -3.01
CA GLY A 689 10.05 -20.21 -3.63
C GLY A 689 9.66 -18.74 -3.83
N LYS A 690 10.54 -17.76 -3.55
CA LYS A 690 10.20 -16.33 -3.79
C LYS A 690 10.21 -16.07 -5.30
N CYS A 691 9.02 -15.91 -5.87
CA CYS A 691 8.79 -15.83 -7.31
C CYS A 691 8.63 -14.38 -7.83
N LYS A 692 8.53 -13.38 -6.95
CA LYS A 692 8.18 -11.98 -7.24
C LYS A 692 8.90 -11.04 -6.26
N GLU A 693 9.15 -9.79 -6.65
CA GLU A 693 9.58 -8.76 -5.70
C GLU A 693 8.40 -8.16 -4.94
N SER A 694 8.68 -7.69 -3.72
CA SER A 694 7.72 -6.97 -2.89
C SER A 694 7.68 -5.49 -3.27
N ILE A 695 6.49 -4.95 -3.52
CA ILE A 695 6.28 -3.52 -3.74
C ILE A 695 5.42 -2.98 -2.60
N ILE A 696 5.93 -1.96 -1.91
CA ILE A 696 5.24 -1.32 -0.77
C ILE A 696 5.00 0.14 -1.11
N THR A 697 3.74 0.56 -1.19
CA THR A 697 3.37 1.97 -1.37
C THR A 697 3.06 2.60 -0.02
N VAL A 698 3.76 3.70 0.31
CA VAL A 698 3.53 4.48 1.54
C VAL A 698 2.97 5.85 1.15
N ALA A 699 1.65 5.98 1.13
CA ALA A 699 0.90 7.21 0.81
C ALA A 699 -0.60 7.02 1.08
N ASP A 700 -1.31 8.10 1.38
CA ASP A 700 -2.79 8.05 1.47
C ASP A 700 -3.45 7.99 0.08
N GLN A 701 -4.75 7.68 0.09
CA GLN A 701 -5.56 7.38 -1.10
C GLN A 701 -5.58 8.48 -2.17
N PHE A 702 -5.43 9.76 -1.80
CA PHE A 702 -5.48 10.89 -2.75
C PHE A 702 -4.10 11.33 -3.23
N ASP A 703 -3.04 10.87 -2.54
CA ASP A 703 -1.66 11.24 -2.85
C ASP A 703 -1.04 10.22 -3.82
N ILE A 704 -1.39 8.93 -3.65
CA ILE A 704 -1.24 7.87 -4.66
C ILE A 704 -2.51 7.01 -4.66
N GLY A 705 -3.31 7.00 -5.72
CA GLY A 705 -4.56 6.23 -5.80
C GLY A 705 -4.37 4.70 -5.68
N SER A 706 -5.31 3.98 -5.04
CA SER A 706 -5.20 2.52 -4.81
C SER A 706 -5.23 1.65 -6.08
N SER A 707 -5.58 2.22 -7.23
CA SER A 707 -5.39 1.56 -8.51
C SER A 707 -3.91 1.34 -8.85
N TRP A 708 -2.99 2.11 -8.25
CA TRP A 708 -1.54 1.93 -8.39
C TRP A 708 -1.11 0.53 -7.97
N ASP A 709 -1.49 0.11 -6.77
CA ASP A 709 -1.03 -1.14 -6.18
C ASP A 709 -1.64 -2.35 -6.91
N ARG A 710 -2.93 -2.26 -7.24
CA ARG A 710 -3.66 -3.30 -7.96
C ARG A 710 -3.11 -3.55 -9.37
N ALA A 711 -2.48 -2.54 -9.99
CA ALA A 711 -1.92 -2.65 -11.34
C ALA A 711 -0.66 -3.53 -11.41
N PHE A 712 0.04 -3.74 -10.29
CA PHE A 712 1.25 -4.58 -10.21
C PHE A 712 0.98 -6.06 -9.88
N VAL A 713 -0.19 -6.35 -9.30
CA VAL A 713 -0.64 -7.71 -8.98
C VAL A 713 -0.57 -8.62 -10.23
N GLY A 714 -0.08 -9.84 -10.06
CA GLY A 714 0.32 -10.75 -11.14
C GLY A 714 1.82 -10.74 -11.38
N GLY A 715 2.46 -9.57 -11.35
CA GLY A 715 3.90 -9.41 -11.59
C GLY A 715 4.73 -9.15 -10.32
N ALA A 716 4.13 -8.61 -9.26
CA ALA A 716 4.79 -8.32 -7.99
C ALA A 716 3.84 -8.54 -6.80
N ASP A 717 4.42 -8.77 -5.62
CA ASP A 717 3.68 -8.87 -4.36
C ASP A 717 3.47 -7.45 -3.83
N SER A 718 2.32 -6.87 -4.17
CA SER A 718 2.01 -5.44 -3.99
C SER A 718 1.19 -5.20 -2.72
N GLY A 719 1.65 -4.31 -1.85
CA GLY A 719 0.97 -3.89 -0.63
C GLY A 719 1.02 -2.37 -0.41
N ARG A 720 0.10 -1.86 0.41
CA ARG A 720 -0.01 -0.43 0.73
C ARG A 720 -0.11 -0.16 2.23
N ILE A 721 0.62 0.86 2.68
CA ILE A 721 0.43 1.52 3.97
C ILE A 721 -0.15 2.92 3.73
N MET A 722 -1.31 3.22 4.32
CA MET A 722 -2.07 4.47 4.08
C MET A 722 -2.52 5.17 5.37
N GLY A 723 -3.17 6.33 5.23
CA GLY A 723 -3.59 7.22 6.32
C GLY A 723 -2.74 8.48 6.39
N THR A 724 -2.81 9.22 7.51
CA THR A 724 -1.88 10.34 7.74
C THR A 724 -0.43 9.84 7.92
N PRO A 725 0.62 10.68 7.80
CA PRO A 725 1.99 10.27 8.15
C PRO A 725 2.14 9.69 9.55
N VAL A 726 1.31 10.15 10.50
CA VAL A 726 1.24 9.56 11.85
C VAL A 726 0.72 8.13 11.78
N ASP A 727 -0.39 7.90 11.07
CA ASP A 727 -0.96 6.56 10.88
C ASP A 727 0.03 5.61 10.18
N THR A 728 0.74 6.08 9.14
CA THR A 728 1.73 5.25 8.41
C THR A 728 2.94 4.93 9.29
N SER A 729 3.44 5.87 10.10
CA SER A 729 4.54 5.62 11.05
C SER A 729 4.20 4.55 12.09
N VAL A 730 2.95 4.54 12.56
CA VAL A 730 2.41 3.54 13.48
C VAL A 730 2.30 2.18 12.79
N TRP A 731 1.70 2.13 11.60
CA TRP A 731 1.48 0.88 10.89
C TRP A 731 2.80 0.21 10.50
N ILE A 732 3.75 0.96 9.92
CA ILE A 732 5.10 0.48 9.59
C ILE A 732 5.84 -0.04 10.83
N SER A 733 5.84 0.73 11.92
CA SER A 733 6.47 0.29 13.17
C SER A 733 5.84 -1.00 13.72
N ARG A 734 4.53 -1.17 13.53
CA ARG A 734 3.81 -2.37 13.93
C ARG A 734 4.19 -3.56 13.04
N SER A 735 4.29 -3.37 11.71
CA SER A 735 4.69 -4.40 10.74
C SER A 735 6.10 -4.93 11.03
N ILE A 736 7.07 -4.02 11.14
CA ILE A 736 8.48 -4.36 11.43
C ILE A 736 8.63 -5.17 12.72
N LEU A 737 7.83 -4.85 13.74
CA LEU A 737 7.91 -5.49 15.06
C LEU A 737 6.82 -6.54 15.29
N TYR A 738 6.03 -6.90 14.27
CA TYR A 738 4.92 -7.84 14.41
C TYR A 738 5.31 -9.14 15.13
N PRO A 739 6.46 -9.79 14.83
CA PRO A 739 6.86 -11.01 15.51
C PRO A 739 6.99 -10.86 17.04
N LYS A 740 7.24 -9.65 17.53
CA LYS A 740 7.25 -9.35 18.96
C LYS A 740 5.90 -8.82 19.44
N LEU A 741 5.32 -7.85 18.75
CA LEU A 741 4.10 -7.16 19.18
C LEU A 741 2.87 -8.07 19.26
N ILE A 742 2.83 -9.15 18.48
CA ILE A 742 1.74 -10.13 18.58
C ILE A 742 1.62 -10.77 19.98
N TYR A 743 2.69 -10.76 20.78
CA TYR A 743 2.67 -11.23 22.18
C TYR A 743 2.00 -10.27 23.17
N ALA A 744 1.69 -9.04 22.74
CA ALA A 744 0.78 -8.16 23.48
C ALA A 744 -0.69 -8.57 23.30
N ASN A 745 -1.01 -9.42 22.31
CA ASN A 745 -2.37 -9.85 22.03
C ASN A 745 -2.82 -10.92 23.05
N PRO A 746 -3.95 -10.72 23.74
CA PRO A 746 -4.53 -11.73 24.63
C PRO A 746 -4.78 -13.09 23.98
N ALA A 747 -4.99 -13.13 22.65
CA ALA A 747 -5.13 -14.38 21.90
C ALA A 747 -3.86 -15.23 21.85
N VAL A 748 -2.67 -14.62 21.97
CA VAL A 748 -1.37 -15.30 21.98
C VAL A 748 -0.82 -15.42 23.40
N ASN A 749 -1.13 -14.46 24.27
CA ASN A 749 -0.68 -14.44 25.66
C ASN A 749 -1.87 -14.59 26.64
N PRO A 750 -2.14 -15.83 27.11
CA PRO A 750 -3.24 -16.11 28.03
C PRO A 750 -3.15 -15.38 29.38
N GLU A 751 -1.97 -14.85 29.77
CA GLU A 751 -1.84 -14.07 31.01
C GLU A 751 -2.50 -12.68 30.89
N LEU A 752 -2.70 -12.21 29.66
CA LEU A 752 -3.37 -10.94 29.35
C LEU A 752 -4.88 -11.11 29.11
N ASP A 753 -5.35 -12.34 28.89
CA ASP A 753 -6.77 -12.61 28.62
C ASP A 753 -7.59 -12.62 29.92
N GLU A 754 -8.31 -11.52 30.17
CA GLU A 754 -9.19 -11.36 31.33
C GLU A 754 -10.37 -12.35 31.36
N PHE A 755 -10.63 -13.04 30.24
CA PHE A 755 -11.71 -14.00 30.05
C PHE A 755 -11.23 -15.46 30.04
N ASP A 756 -9.95 -15.74 30.36
CA ASP A 756 -9.37 -17.09 30.43
C ASP A 756 -9.60 -17.92 29.14
N GLY A 757 -9.47 -17.27 27.97
CA GLY A 757 -9.67 -17.87 26.66
C GLY A 757 -11.14 -18.08 26.26
N MET A 758 -12.11 -17.63 27.07
CA MET A 758 -13.53 -17.79 26.77
C MET A 758 -13.97 -16.83 25.65
N ARG A 759 -14.56 -17.39 24.60
CA ARG A 759 -15.12 -16.67 23.44
C ARG A 759 -16.57 -17.05 23.23
N ILE A 760 -17.36 -16.12 22.72
CA ILE A 760 -18.77 -16.31 22.44
C ILE A 760 -18.91 -17.05 21.11
N GLN A 761 -19.58 -18.19 21.12
CA GLN A 761 -19.92 -18.97 19.94
C GLN A 761 -21.40 -18.80 19.62
N GLY A 762 -21.68 -18.46 18.36
CA GLY A 762 -23.02 -18.41 17.81
C GLY A 762 -23.73 -19.77 17.88
N SER A 763 -25.06 -19.75 17.79
CA SER A 763 -25.86 -20.98 17.83
C SER A 763 -25.80 -21.74 16.51
N SER A 764 -26.08 -23.04 16.56
CA SER A 764 -26.26 -23.89 15.38
C SER A 764 -27.65 -24.47 15.33
N SER A 765 -28.14 -24.67 14.11
CA SER A 765 -29.47 -25.18 13.83
C SER A 765 -29.52 -26.10 12.62
N THR A 766 -30.56 -26.93 12.60
CA THR A 766 -30.94 -27.85 11.52
C THR A 766 -32.44 -27.78 11.24
N ARG A 767 -32.89 -28.45 10.17
CA ARG A 767 -34.31 -28.67 9.88
C ARG A 767 -34.77 -30.07 10.28
N VAL A 768 -35.76 -30.16 11.17
CA VAL A 768 -36.48 -31.41 11.46
C VAL A 768 -37.95 -31.24 11.17
N GLY A 769 -38.49 -32.00 10.22
CA GLY A 769 -39.91 -31.86 9.84
C GLY A 769 -40.22 -30.52 9.15
N GLY A 770 -39.21 -29.87 8.54
CA GLY A 770 -39.32 -28.53 7.94
C GLY A 770 -39.34 -27.38 8.94
N ALA A 771 -39.17 -27.66 10.24
CA ALA A 771 -39.04 -26.65 11.27
C ALA A 771 -37.57 -26.47 11.66
N LEU A 772 -37.13 -25.22 11.80
CA LEU A 772 -35.85 -24.87 12.40
C LEU A 772 -35.78 -25.41 13.84
N VAL A 773 -34.74 -26.19 14.13
CA VAL A 773 -34.42 -26.71 15.45
C VAL A 773 -33.01 -26.27 15.78
N ILE A 774 -32.87 -25.52 16.88
CA ILE A 774 -31.55 -25.17 17.43
C ILE A 774 -30.93 -26.46 17.99
N THR A 775 -29.85 -26.91 17.37
CA THR A 775 -29.09 -28.10 17.78
C THR A 775 -28.14 -27.75 18.91
N GLU A 776 -27.53 -26.58 18.82
CA GLU A 776 -26.61 -26.05 19.83
C GLU A 776 -26.95 -24.58 20.09
N PRO A 777 -27.30 -24.17 21.33
CA PRO A 777 -27.55 -22.77 21.63
C PRO A 777 -26.24 -21.96 21.66
N GLU A 778 -26.37 -20.62 21.58
CA GLU A 778 -25.28 -19.70 21.88
C GLU A 778 -24.66 -20.05 23.24
N ARG A 779 -23.33 -20.02 23.30
CA ARG A 779 -22.57 -20.38 24.49
C ARG A 779 -21.22 -19.70 24.46
N GLU A 780 -20.56 -19.67 25.61
CA GLU A 780 -19.13 -19.34 25.66
C GLU A 780 -18.32 -20.64 25.73
N GLU A 781 -17.22 -20.69 24.97
CA GLU A 781 -16.28 -21.81 24.97
C GLU A 781 -14.85 -21.30 25.08
N LYS A 782 -13.97 -22.12 25.65
CA LYS A 782 -12.54 -21.81 25.67
C LYS A 782 -11.96 -22.12 24.29
N VAL A 783 -11.37 -21.12 23.65
CA VAL A 783 -10.81 -21.21 22.30
C VAL A 783 -9.39 -20.65 22.33
N ASP A 784 -8.42 -21.48 21.94
CA ASP A 784 -7.02 -21.05 21.81
C ASP A 784 -6.79 -20.43 20.42
N PHE A 785 -5.96 -19.39 20.34
CA PHE A 785 -5.65 -18.66 19.11
C PHE A 785 -6.89 -18.32 18.27
N PRO A 786 -7.89 -17.63 18.86
CA PRO A 786 -9.18 -17.41 18.23
C PRO A 786 -9.07 -16.59 16.93
N VAL A 787 -9.72 -17.10 15.88
CA VAL A 787 -10.02 -16.37 14.64
C VAL A 787 -11.52 -16.16 14.58
N VAL A 788 -11.92 -14.88 14.61
CA VAL A 788 -13.33 -14.47 14.58
C VAL A 788 -13.80 -14.50 13.13
N GLN A 789 -14.95 -15.12 12.91
CA GLN A 789 -15.56 -15.35 11.61
C GLN A 789 -17.00 -14.86 11.59
N THR A 790 -17.33 -14.06 10.59
CA THR A 790 -18.67 -13.48 10.42
C THR A 790 -19.19 -13.74 9.02
N TRP A 791 -20.11 -14.70 8.91
CA TRP A 791 -20.73 -15.11 7.64
C TRP A 791 -22.18 -14.66 7.61
N VAL A 792 -22.47 -13.58 6.88
CA VAL A 792 -23.82 -13.02 6.76
C VAL A 792 -24.30 -13.02 5.32
N SER A 793 -23.44 -12.67 4.36
CA SER A 793 -23.71 -12.76 2.92
C SER A 793 -22.53 -13.48 2.29
N TYR A 794 -22.72 -14.67 1.72
CA TYR A 794 -21.61 -15.52 1.30
C TYR A 794 -22.03 -16.59 0.30
N GLN A 795 -21.05 -17.16 -0.40
CA GLN A 795 -21.25 -18.28 -1.32
C GLN A 795 -21.28 -19.60 -0.54
N TYR A 796 -22.19 -20.48 -0.91
CA TYR A 796 -22.35 -21.80 -0.29
C TYR A 796 -22.54 -22.84 -1.37
N LYS A 797 -21.56 -23.75 -1.54
CA LYS A 797 -21.62 -24.87 -2.49
C LYS A 797 -21.96 -24.46 -3.92
N PHE A 798 -21.33 -23.39 -4.40
CA PHE A 798 -21.70 -22.77 -5.67
C PHE A 798 -21.60 -23.72 -6.86
N ASN A 799 -20.45 -24.35 -7.11
CA ASN A 799 -20.33 -25.27 -8.23
C ASN A 799 -21.00 -26.62 -7.95
N GLU A 800 -20.98 -27.11 -6.70
CA GLU A 800 -21.63 -28.37 -6.32
C GLU A 800 -23.15 -28.34 -6.56
N GLN A 801 -23.82 -27.22 -6.21
CA GLN A 801 -25.29 -27.15 -6.20
C GLN A 801 -25.84 -26.07 -7.13
N ALA A 802 -25.26 -24.88 -7.14
CA ALA A 802 -25.81 -23.74 -7.87
C ALA A 802 -25.53 -23.72 -9.37
N SER A 803 -24.47 -24.39 -9.82
CA SER A 803 -24.14 -24.46 -11.24
C SER A 803 -25.28 -25.04 -12.09
N GLU A 804 -26.09 -25.95 -11.53
CA GLU A 804 -27.32 -26.44 -12.18
C GLU A 804 -28.37 -25.33 -12.31
N TYR A 805 -28.52 -24.50 -11.27
CA TYR A 805 -29.42 -23.35 -11.32
C TYR A 805 -28.97 -22.37 -12.39
N TRP A 806 -27.70 -21.97 -12.42
CA TRP A 806 -27.15 -21.00 -13.37
C TRP A 806 -27.03 -21.55 -14.80
N GLY A 807 -26.94 -22.87 -14.97
CA GLY A 807 -26.83 -23.55 -16.26
C GLY A 807 -25.39 -23.66 -16.78
N CYS A 808 -24.41 -23.16 -16.02
CA CYS A 808 -22.98 -23.33 -16.24
C CYS A 808 -22.25 -23.37 -14.88
N PRO A 809 -21.14 -24.13 -14.76
CA PRO A 809 -20.23 -23.97 -13.63
C PRO A 809 -19.42 -22.68 -13.78
N TYR A 810 -19.02 -22.11 -12.66
CA TYR A 810 -17.99 -21.08 -12.63
C TYR A 810 -16.62 -21.73 -12.84
N THR A 811 -15.85 -21.16 -13.76
CA THR A 811 -14.45 -21.51 -13.99
C THR A 811 -13.63 -20.24 -13.85
N THR A 812 -12.56 -20.30 -13.06
CA THR A 812 -11.65 -19.20 -12.76
C THR A 812 -10.87 -18.77 -14.01
N ARG A 813 -10.22 -17.61 -13.96
CA ARG A 813 -9.33 -17.11 -15.02
C ARG A 813 -8.22 -18.10 -15.39
N THR A 814 -7.70 -18.80 -14.39
CA THR A 814 -6.63 -19.80 -14.59
C THR A 814 -7.16 -21.14 -15.13
N GLY A 815 -8.45 -21.22 -15.48
CA GLY A 815 -9.08 -22.41 -16.05
C GLY A 815 -9.41 -23.49 -15.02
N ILE A 816 -9.44 -23.15 -13.72
CA ILE A 816 -9.83 -24.07 -12.66
C ILE A 816 -11.34 -24.01 -12.53
N THR A 817 -12.01 -25.15 -12.49
CA THR A 817 -13.43 -25.26 -12.13
C THR A 817 -13.49 -25.81 -10.70
N PRO A 818 -13.66 -24.93 -9.68
CA PRO A 818 -13.79 -25.33 -8.28
C PRO A 818 -14.77 -26.49 -8.10
N TRP A 819 -14.54 -27.35 -7.12
CA TRP A 819 -15.26 -28.62 -6.89
C TRP A 819 -15.08 -29.72 -7.94
N PHE A 820 -14.84 -29.41 -9.22
CA PHE A 820 -14.74 -30.41 -10.29
C PHE A 820 -13.31 -30.82 -10.61
N ASP A 821 -12.38 -29.87 -10.62
CA ASP A 821 -11.00 -30.11 -11.03
C ASP A 821 -10.10 -30.54 -9.86
N ASP A 822 -9.20 -31.48 -10.15
CA ASP A 822 -8.15 -31.91 -9.23
C ASP A 822 -7.10 -30.80 -9.06
N SER A 823 -6.65 -30.57 -7.83
CA SER A 823 -5.48 -29.75 -7.57
C SER A 823 -4.20 -30.45 -8.04
N SER A 824 -3.31 -29.70 -8.69
CA SER A 824 -2.06 -30.24 -9.26
C SER A 824 -1.02 -30.61 -8.20
N GLU A 825 -1.21 -30.14 -6.98
CA GLU A 825 -0.42 -30.46 -5.80
C GLU A 825 -1.16 -31.52 -5.00
N THR A 826 -0.45 -32.51 -4.45
CA THR A 826 -1.10 -33.37 -3.47
C THR A 826 -1.43 -32.51 -2.26
N ASP A 827 -2.71 -32.18 -2.09
CA ASP A 827 -3.27 -31.60 -0.87
C ASP A 827 -3.93 -32.71 -0.04
N PRO A 828 -3.14 -33.57 0.65
CA PRO A 828 -3.68 -34.64 1.49
C PRO A 828 -4.48 -34.10 2.67
N ASP A 829 -4.37 -32.80 2.97
CA ASP A 829 -5.05 -32.12 4.06
C ASP A 829 -6.22 -31.25 3.59
N GLY A 830 -6.51 -31.22 2.29
CA GLY A 830 -7.57 -30.43 1.67
C GLY A 830 -8.97 -30.92 2.06
N ILE A 831 -9.97 -30.08 1.78
CA ILE A 831 -11.37 -30.37 2.13
C ILE A 831 -11.91 -31.64 1.43
N ASP A 832 -11.34 -32.02 0.28
CA ASP A 832 -11.58 -33.30 -0.37
C ASP A 832 -10.38 -34.24 -0.24
N PRO A 833 -10.52 -35.40 0.43
CA PRO A 833 -9.49 -36.44 0.51
C PRO A 833 -8.94 -36.97 -0.83
N ASN A 834 -9.62 -36.70 -1.95
CA ASN A 834 -9.15 -37.05 -3.30
C ASN A 834 -8.31 -35.94 -3.96
N GLY A 835 -8.18 -34.77 -3.32
CA GLY A 835 -7.30 -33.68 -3.77
C GLY A 835 -7.93 -32.69 -4.77
N ARG A 836 -9.26 -32.52 -4.78
CA ARG A 836 -9.94 -31.50 -5.61
C ARG A 836 -9.76 -30.09 -5.04
N TYR A 837 -9.76 -29.08 -5.92
CA TYR A 837 -9.88 -27.69 -5.46
C TYR A 837 -11.21 -27.52 -4.69
N PRO A 838 -11.20 -26.76 -3.57
CA PRO A 838 -12.43 -26.50 -2.84
C PRO A 838 -13.45 -25.78 -3.73
N ASP A 839 -14.74 -25.95 -3.42
CA ASP A 839 -15.80 -25.14 -4.03
C ASP A 839 -15.72 -23.69 -3.51
N LEU A 840 -16.50 -22.77 -4.09
CA LEU A 840 -16.72 -21.44 -3.52
C LEU A 840 -17.65 -21.59 -2.31
N ASP A 841 -17.05 -21.76 -1.13
CA ASP A 841 -17.76 -21.96 0.14
C ASP A 841 -16.92 -21.52 1.34
N SER A 842 -16.77 -20.21 1.48
CA SER A 842 -15.94 -19.63 2.54
C SER A 842 -16.38 -20.02 3.95
N SER A 843 -17.66 -20.35 4.14
CA SER A 843 -18.18 -20.77 5.44
C SER A 843 -17.78 -22.19 5.86
N GLU A 844 -17.25 -23.00 4.95
CA GLU A 844 -16.77 -24.37 5.22
C GLU A 844 -15.26 -24.51 4.95
N VAL A 845 -14.75 -23.89 3.89
CA VAL A 845 -13.36 -24.01 3.44
C VAL A 845 -12.39 -23.28 4.36
N ILE A 846 -12.69 -22.04 4.72
CA ILE A 846 -11.85 -21.23 5.62
C ILE A 846 -11.72 -21.89 7.00
N PRO A 847 -12.82 -22.26 7.70
CA PRO A 847 -12.72 -22.93 9.01
C PRO A 847 -11.86 -24.19 9.00
N HIS A 848 -11.93 -24.97 7.91
CA HIS A 848 -11.14 -26.20 7.74
C HIS A 848 -9.64 -25.90 7.71
N TYR A 849 -9.19 -24.96 6.87
CA TYR A 849 -7.77 -24.61 6.81
C TYR A 849 -7.29 -23.89 8.08
N LEU A 850 -8.15 -23.10 8.73
CA LEU A 850 -7.84 -22.51 10.03
C LEU A 850 -7.58 -23.59 11.10
N GLU A 851 -8.43 -24.61 11.19
CA GLU A 851 -8.25 -25.73 12.12
C GLU A 851 -6.97 -26.51 11.80
N LYS A 852 -6.68 -26.74 10.51
CA LYS A 852 -5.43 -27.38 10.06
C LYS A 852 -4.19 -26.58 10.42
N CYS A 853 -4.27 -25.25 10.40
CA CYS A 853 -3.22 -24.33 10.84
C CYS A 853 -3.16 -24.18 12.38
N GLY A 854 -4.06 -24.84 13.10
CA GLY A 854 -4.12 -24.91 14.56
C GLY A 854 -4.87 -23.76 15.23
N TYR A 855 -5.54 -22.89 14.47
CA TYR A 855 -6.39 -21.82 15.00
C TYR A 855 -7.70 -22.38 15.56
N GLY A 856 -8.27 -21.65 16.52
CA GLY A 856 -9.61 -21.90 17.01
C GLY A 856 -10.65 -21.06 16.26
N ASN A 857 -11.69 -21.70 15.73
CA ASN A 857 -12.78 -21.02 15.03
C ASN A 857 -13.77 -20.38 16.03
N VAL A 858 -14.00 -19.06 15.91
CA VAL A 858 -15.00 -18.32 16.69
C VAL A 858 -16.04 -17.72 15.74
N PHE A 859 -17.29 -18.13 15.83
CA PHE A 859 -18.33 -17.72 14.88
C PHE A 859 -19.35 -16.79 15.53
N THR A 860 -19.49 -15.58 15.00
CA THR A 860 -20.49 -14.60 15.44
C THR A 860 -21.00 -13.77 14.27
N THR A 861 -22.31 -13.49 14.27
CA THR A 861 -22.99 -12.79 13.16
C THR A 861 -23.61 -11.45 13.56
N THR A 862 -23.56 -11.09 14.84
CA THR A 862 -24.09 -9.83 15.38
C THR A 862 -22.96 -8.88 15.76
N PHE A 863 -23.19 -7.57 15.65
CA PHE A 863 -22.17 -6.55 15.94
C PHE A 863 -21.65 -6.65 17.38
N GLU A 864 -22.54 -6.77 18.36
CA GLU A 864 -22.18 -6.75 19.78
C GLU A 864 -21.32 -7.95 20.15
N LYS A 865 -21.65 -9.14 19.65
CA LYS A 865 -20.95 -10.38 19.96
C LYS A 865 -19.61 -10.47 19.24
N THR A 866 -19.56 -10.00 18.00
CA THR A 866 -18.33 -9.93 17.21
C THR A 866 -17.36 -8.96 17.86
N THR A 867 -17.79 -7.72 18.13
CA THR A 867 -16.95 -6.70 18.76
C THR A 867 -16.44 -7.13 20.13
N GLU A 868 -17.30 -7.75 20.95
CA GLU A 868 -16.88 -8.31 22.24
C GLU A 868 -15.76 -9.35 22.05
N ASN A 869 -15.91 -10.31 21.13
CA ASN A 869 -14.88 -11.31 20.87
C ASN A 869 -13.57 -10.69 20.35
N LEU A 870 -13.64 -9.67 19.48
CA LEU A 870 -12.45 -8.96 18.98
C LEU A 870 -11.72 -8.25 20.13
N ASN A 871 -12.46 -7.56 21.00
CA ASN A 871 -11.91 -6.87 22.18
C ASN A 871 -11.32 -7.82 23.23
N ARG A 872 -11.79 -9.07 23.29
CA ARG A 872 -11.18 -10.12 24.14
C ARG A 872 -9.83 -10.62 23.59
N GLY A 873 -9.47 -10.25 22.36
CA GLY A 873 -8.27 -10.68 21.66
C GLY A 873 -8.57 -11.78 20.63
N ALA A 874 -8.14 -11.52 19.39
CA ALA A 874 -8.23 -12.41 18.23
C ALA A 874 -6.97 -12.30 17.36
N ILE A 875 -6.63 -13.36 16.61
CA ILE A 875 -5.52 -13.35 15.65
C ILE A 875 -5.94 -12.69 14.34
N MET A 876 -7.13 -13.04 13.86
CA MET A 876 -7.73 -12.49 12.65
C MET A 876 -9.23 -12.31 12.84
N TRP A 877 -9.78 -11.36 12.08
CA TRP A 877 -11.19 -11.28 11.77
C TRP A 877 -11.38 -11.52 10.26
N LEU A 878 -12.15 -12.56 9.93
CA LEU A 878 -12.53 -12.89 8.57
C LEU A 878 -14.03 -12.72 8.42
N GLU A 879 -14.46 -12.03 7.38
CA GLU A 879 -15.88 -11.81 7.16
C GLU A 879 -16.28 -11.84 5.70
N VAL A 880 -17.51 -12.31 5.45
CA VAL A 880 -18.25 -11.95 4.25
C VAL A 880 -19.63 -11.48 4.66
N MET A 881 -19.87 -10.20 4.45
CA MET A 881 -21.15 -9.54 4.62
C MET A 881 -21.34 -8.44 3.58
N HIS A 882 -22.48 -7.74 3.62
CA HIS A 882 -22.66 -6.59 2.76
C HIS A 882 -21.86 -5.40 3.28
N GLY A 883 -21.04 -4.82 2.42
CA GLY A 883 -20.32 -3.58 2.65
C GLY A 883 -20.91 -2.38 1.91
N GLY A 884 -20.44 -1.19 2.27
CA GLY A 884 -20.72 0.03 1.55
C GLY A 884 -19.81 1.17 1.98
N HIS A 885 -19.70 2.17 1.11
CA HIS A 885 -18.81 3.30 1.34
C HIS A 885 -19.50 4.55 1.91
N THR A 886 -20.81 4.48 2.17
CA THR A 886 -21.60 5.63 2.66
C THR A 886 -21.21 6.01 4.09
N ASN A 887 -21.47 7.27 4.49
CA ASN A 887 -21.12 7.82 5.79
C ASN A 887 -19.61 7.71 6.11
N SER A 888 -19.24 6.78 6.98
CA SER A 888 -17.87 6.48 7.41
C SER A 888 -17.37 5.12 6.90
N GLY A 889 -18.09 4.49 5.96
CA GLY A 889 -17.99 3.06 5.68
C GLY A 889 -19.01 2.29 6.52
N VAL A 890 -19.60 1.24 5.95
CA VAL A 890 -20.70 0.49 6.57
C VAL A 890 -20.58 -1.00 6.27
N VAL A 891 -20.93 -1.85 7.24
CA VAL A 891 -21.00 -3.31 7.10
C VAL A 891 -22.30 -3.86 7.71
N GLY A 892 -22.77 -5.02 7.22
CA GLY A 892 -24.07 -5.61 7.53
C GLY A 892 -24.03 -6.78 8.52
N TRP A 893 -24.90 -6.76 9.53
CA TRP A 893 -24.98 -7.73 10.63
C TRP A 893 -26.30 -8.49 10.66
N TRP A 894 -26.33 -9.68 11.28
CA TRP A 894 -27.55 -10.45 11.51
C TRP A 894 -28.52 -9.75 12.47
N GLN A 895 -29.79 -9.65 12.09
CA GLN A 895 -30.83 -9.02 12.90
C GLN A 895 -31.53 -10.02 13.80
N GLU A 896 -31.28 -9.92 15.11
CA GLU A 896 -31.92 -10.79 16.10
C GLU A 896 -33.39 -10.46 16.34
N GLU A 897 -33.79 -9.19 16.15
CA GLU A 897 -35.15 -8.74 16.44
C GLU A 897 -36.16 -9.34 15.45
N GLY A 898 -36.87 -10.40 15.88
CA GLY A 898 -37.86 -11.11 15.08
C GLY A 898 -37.34 -12.39 14.40
N ALA A 899 -36.04 -12.66 14.50
CA ALA A 899 -35.46 -13.94 14.10
C ALA A 899 -35.84 -15.06 15.07
N LYS A 900 -35.87 -16.30 14.57
CA LYS A 900 -36.12 -17.49 15.41
C LYS A 900 -34.86 -17.98 16.13
N GLU A 901 -33.70 -17.64 15.56
CA GLU A 901 -32.37 -17.94 16.05
C GLU A 901 -31.62 -16.62 16.24
N GLY A 902 -31.10 -16.38 17.46
CA GLY A 902 -30.27 -15.22 17.77
C GLY A 902 -28.80 -15.60 17.63
N ASN A 903 -28.00 -14.69 17.05
CA ASN A 903 -26.58 -14.89 16.76
C ASN A 903 -26.24 -16.30 16.24
N PRO A 904 -26.81 -16.75 15.10
CA PRO A 904 -26.40 -18.01 14.50
C PRO A 904 -24.92 -17.95 14.12
N TRP A 905 -24.23 -19.10 14.10
CA TRP A 905 -22.81 -19.16 13.72
C TRP A 905 -22.58 -18.76 12.25
N ARG A 906 -23.60 -18.89 11.39
CA ARG A 906 -23.69 -18.26 10.07
C ARG A 906 -25.13 -17.86 9.73
N GLY A 907 -25.29 -16.80 8.96
CA GLY A 907 -26.57 -16.33 8.45
C GLY A 907 -27.27 -17.37 7.55
N TYR A 908 -28.59 -17.30 7.45
CA TYR A 908 -29.37 -18.15 6.56
C TYR A 908 -30.62 -17.42 6.05
N GLU A 909 -31.20 -17.92 4.96
CA GLU A 909 -32.29 -17.23 4.28
C GLU A 909 -33.69 -17.65 4.76
N GLU A 910 -34.69 -16.82 4.49
CA GLU A 910 -36.07 -17.14 4.80
C GLU A 910 -37.05 -16.58 3.77
N SER A 911 -38.05 -17.38 3.38
CA SER A 911 -39.12 -16.93 2.48
C SER A 911 -40.48 -17.52 2.82
N GLY A 912 -41.54 -16.75 2.56
CA GLY A 912 -42.92 -17.17 2.74
C GLY A 912 -43.46 -17.91 1.52
N ILE A 913 -44.03 -19.10 1.72
CA ILE A 913 -44.64 -19.93 0.68
C ILE A 913 -46.16 -20.03 0.91
N PRO A 914 -46.99 -19.58 -0.05
CA PRO A 914 -48.43 -19.78 0.02
C PRO A 914 -48.81 -21.26 -0.11
N THR A 915 -49.43 -21.84 0.91
CA THR A 915 -49.94 -23.22 0.91
C THR A 915 -51.44 -23.22 1.25
N GLY A 916 -52.29 -23.17 0.23
CA GLY A 916 -53.74 -23.04 0.41
C GLY A 916 -54.16 -21.63 0.88
N THR A 917 -54.78 -21.51 2.04
CA THR A 917 -55.13 -20.21 2.66
C THR A 917 -54.12 -19.74 3.70
N GLU A 918 -53.06 -20.51 3.95
CA GLU A 918 -52.02 -20.21 4.94
C GLU A 918 -50.68 -19.98 4.23
N THR A 919 -49.79 -19.21 4.85
CA THR A 919 -48.40 -19.04 4.40
C THR A 919 -47.51 -19.89 5.29
N MET A 920 -46.91 -20.95 4.74
CA MET A 920 -45.80 -21.65 5.39
C MET A 920 -44.53 -20.84 5.21
N ARG A 921 -43.61 -20.88 6.18
CA ARG A 921 -42.29 -20.26 6.01
C ARG A 921 -41.27 -21.34 5.66
N LEU A 922 -40.63 -21.20 4.50
CA LEU A 922 -39.41 -21.93 4.16
C LEU A 922 -38.25 -21.19 4.83
N ARG A 923 -37.59 -21.85 5.77
CA ARG A 923 -36.49 -21.28 6.53
C ARG A 923 -35.23 -22.08 6.27
N GLY A 924 -34.14 -21.39 6.03
CA GLY A 924 -32.79 -21.90 6.11
C GLY A 924 -32.48 -22.36 7.52
N ALA A 925 -31.31 -22.96 7.68
CA ALA A 925 -30.72 -23.34 8.94
C ALA A 925 -29.21 -23.30 8.77
N THR A 926 -28.47 -23.29 9.88
CA THR A 926 -27.02 -23.18 9.75
C THR A 926 -26.35 -24.38 9.10
N ASP A 927 -27.00 -25.54 8.94
CA ASP A 927 -26.45 -26.70 8.21
C ASP A 927 -26.84 -26.73 6.72
N ASP A 928 -27.79 -25.88 6.31
CA ASP A 928 -28.32 -25.79 4.95
C ASP A 928 -28.95 -24.38 4.75
N PRO A 929 -28.12 -23.34 4.56
CA PRO A 929 -28.51 -21.93 4.65
C PRO A 929 -29.21 -21.37 3.39
N ASP A 930 -28.84 -21.85 2.19
CA ASP A 930 -29.40 -21.45 0.89
C ASP A 930 -30.76 -22.14 0.68
N VAL A 931 -31.84 -21.38 0.82
CA VAL A 931 -33.21 -21.89 0.59
C VAL A 931 -34.05 -20.94 -0.27
N VAL A 932 -33.48 -19.82 -0.69
CA VAL A 932 -34.13 -18.81 -1.51
C VAL A 932 -33.22 -18.48 -2.68
N THR A 933 -33.65 -18.81 -3.88
CA THR A 933 -32.88 -18.49 -5.07
C THR A 933 -33.18 -17.08 -5.57
N MET A 934 -32.15 -16.44 -6.09
CA MET A 934 -32.17 -15.19 -6.81
C MET A 934 -32.97 -15.34 -8.08
N SER A 935 -34.08 -14.62 -8.16
CA SER A 935 -34.91 -14.60 -9.35
C SER A 935 -34.14 -13.99 -10.51
N LYS A 936 -33.90 -14.82 -11.51
CA LYS A 936 -33.24 -14.46 -12.76
C LYS A 936 -33.90 -13.34 -13.59
N HIS A 937 -35.11 -12.93 -13.23
CA HIS A 937 -35.87 -11.89 -13.94
C HIS A 937 -35.90 -10.55 -13.21
N VAL A 938 -35.70 -10.57 -11.90
CA VAL A 938 -35.79 -9.39 -11.05
C VAL A 938 -34.51 -9.08 -10.29
N GLY A 939 -33.55 -10.01 -10.27
CA GLY A 939 -32.20 -9.85 -9.71
C GLY A 939 -32.23 -9.84 -8.19
N LEU A 940 -33.21 -10.52 -7.59
CA LEU A 940 -33.43 -10.51 -6.15
C LEU A 940 -33.69 -11.96 -5.67
N ASP A 941 -33.02 -12.35 -4.59
CA ASP A 941 -33.19 -13.52 -3.71
C ASP A 941 -34.56 -13.58 -3.02
N ILE A 942 -35.59 -13.83 -3.84
CA ILE A 942 -36.99 -13.88 -3.39
C ILE A 942 -37.71 -15.16 -3.79
N THR A 943 -37.09 -16.00 -4.63
CA THR A 943 -37.74 -17.19 -5.18
C THR A 943 -37.52 -18.34 -4.22
N PRO A 944 -38.56 -18.91 -3.58
CA PRO A 944 -38.33 -20.04 -2.71
C PRO A 944 -37.76 -21.23 -3.50
N GLY A 945 -36.70 -21.86 -2.98
CA GLY A 945 -36.07 -23.06 -3.54
C GLY A 945 -36.93 -24.33 -3.44
N PHE A 946 -38.25 -24.21 -3.48
CA PHE A 946 -39.23 -25.23 -3.10
C PHE A 946 -39.10 -26.53 -3.93
N GLY A 947 -38.96 -27.65 -3.21
CA GLY A 947 -39.16 -29.02 -3.68
C GLY A 947 -40.43 -29.68 -3.11
N PRO A 948 -40.63 -31.00 -3.27
CA PRO A 948 -41.85 -31.70 -2.89
C PRO A 948 -42.10 -31.62 -1.37
N GLN A 949 -43.36 -31.43 -0.99
CA GLN A 949 -43.78 -31.57 0.39
C GLN A 949 -43.73 -33.05 0.80
N THR A 950 -42.84 -33.39 1.72
CA THR A 950 -42.70 -34.75 2.27
C THR A 950 -43.30 -34.84 3.67
N GLY A 951 -43.35 -36.05 4.24
CA GLY A 951 -43.66 -36.25 5.66
C GLY A 951 -42.67 -35.57 6.62
N ALA A 952 -41.53 -35.11 6.10
CA ALA A 952 -40.49 -34.38 6.81
C ALA A 952 -40.50 -32.86 6.52
N GLY A 953 -41.58 -32.31 5.92
CA GLY A 953 -41.70 -30.89 5.59
C GLY A 953 -41.36 -30.56 4.13
N ILE A 954 -41.18 -29.27 3.85
CA ILE A 954 -40.71 -28.78 2.54
C ILE A 954 -39.19 -28.93 2.52
N ILE A 955 -38.67 -29.62 1.51
CA ILE A 955 -37.23 -29.78 1.28
C ILE A 955 -36.86 -28.85 0.11
N PRO A 956 -35.87 -27.94 0.27
CA PRO A 956 -35.33 -27.20 -0.86
C PRO A 956 -34.73 -28.18 -1.89
N GLU A 957 -34.99 -27.94 -3.17
CA GLU A 957 -34.37 -28.69 -4.29
C GLU A 957 -33.68 -27.76 -5.29
N ARG A 958 -33.75 -26.45 -5.10
CA ARG A 958 -33.14 -25.43 -5.96
C ARG A 958 -32.33 -24.49 -5.08
N HIS A 959 -31.07 -24.32 -5.46
CA HIS A 959 -30.03 -23.56 -4.76
C HIS A 959 -29.35 -22.69 -5.80
N ASP A 960 -29.09 -21.43 -5.48
CA ASP A 960 -28.34 -20.52 -6.36
C ASP A 960 -26.93 -20.25 -5.84
N GLY A 961 -26.58 -20.86 -4.70
CA GLY A 961 -25.25 -20.88 -4.12
C GLY A 961 -24.89 -19.58 -3.44
N VAL A 962 -25.86 -18.69 -3.22
CA VAL A 962 -25.58 -17.41 -2.60
C VAL A 962 -26.59 -17.11 -1.51
N VAL A 963 -26.07 -17.04 -0.30
CA VAL A 963 -26.84 -16.79 0.90
C VAL A 963 -26.92 -15.29 1.13
N ILE A 964 -28.15 -14.76 1.27
CA ILE A 964 -28.44 -13.38 1.67
C ILE A 964 -27.79 -12.39 0.69
N ALA A 965 -28.38 -12.25 -0.49
CA ALA A 965 -27.83 -11.52 -1.62
C ALA A 965 -28.24 -10.04 -1.67
N ILE A 966 -29.54 -9.71 -1.64
CA ILE A 966 -30.00 -8.32 -1.78
C ILE A 966 -31.29 -8.07 -0.97
N ALA A 967 -32.39 -8.71 -1.35
CA ALA A 967 -33.67 -8.56 -0.69
C ALA A 967 -33.70 -9.27 0.67
N GLN A 968 -32.97 -10.37 0.84
CA GLN A 968 -32.84 -11.02 2.14
C GLN A 968 -32.09 -10.12 3.14
N GLN A 969 -31.12 -9.31 2.71
CA GLN A 969 -30.41 -8.37 3.59
C GLN A 969 -31.39 -7.47 4.37
N GLY A 970 -32.38 -6.89 3.67
CA GLY A 970 -33.39 -6.03 4.30
C GLY A 970 -34.34 -6.77 5.26
N GLN A 971 -34.40 -8.10 5.20
CA GLN A 971 -35.23 -8.96 6.04
C GLN A 971 -34.48 -9.56 7.22
N THR A 972 -33.19 -9.86 7.05
CA THR A 972 -32.39 -10.65 8.01
C THR A 972 -31.24 -9.85 8.62
N GLY A 973 -31.01 -8.59 8.21
CA GLY A 973 -29.89 -7.80 8.72
C GLY A 973 -30.16 -6.33 9.08
N TYR A 974 -29.17 -5.75 9.74
CA TYR A 974 -29.01 -4.31 9.98
C TYR A 974 -27.58 -3.89 9.64
N THR A 975 -27.25 -2.60 9.71
CA THR A 975 -25.92 -2.11 9.34
C THR A 975 -25.34 -1.21 10.42
N GLU A 976 -24.02 -1.26 10.59
CA GLU A 976 -23.26 -0.35 11.46
C GLU A 976 -22.16 0.36 10.70
N THR A 977 -21.85 1.58 11.15
CA THR A 977 -20.89 2.46 10.47
C THR A 977 -19.52 2.42 11.15
N GLY A 978 -18.46 2.80 10.41
CA GLY A 978 -17.11 2.89 10.96
C GLY A 978 -16.98 3.78 12.20
N LEU A 979 -17.87 4.78 12.39
CA LEU A 979 -17.88 5.62 13.60
C LEU A 979 -18.42 4.86 14.82
N VAL A 980 -19.47 4.06 14.65
CA VAL A 980 -20.01 3.22 15.74
C VAL A 980 -19.00 2.15 16.14
N MET A 981 -18.31 1.58 15.15
CA MET A 981 -17.27 0.59 15.39
C MET A 981 -16.05 1.21 16.10
N ASP A 982 -15.59 2.39 15.68
CA ASP A 982 -14.51 3.16 16.35
C ASP A 982 -14.82 3.46 17.83
N GLU A 983 -16.09 3.67 18.19
CA GLU A 983 -16.51 3.84 19.58
C GLU A 983 -16.53 2.52 20.38
N ALA A 984 -16.78 1.40 19.71
CA ALA A 984 -16.94 0.09 20.35
C ALA A 984 -15.62 -0.70 20.45
N PHE A 985 -14.64 -0.38 19.62
CA PHE A 985 -13.39 -1.13 19.52
C PHE A 985 -12.37 -0.67 20.58
N GLY A 986 -11.72 -1.64 21.20
CA GLY A 986 -10.55 -1.46 22.06
C GLY A 986 -9.26 -1.52 21.25
N ASN A 987 -8.15 -1.93 21.87
CA ASN A 987 -6.96 -2.29 21.13
C ASN A 987 -7.13 -3.72 20.58
N LEU A 988 -6.88 -3.90 19.28
CA LEU A 988 -6.97 -5.16 18.55
C LEU A 988 -5.61 -5.89 18.50
N HIS A 989 -4.54 -5.30 19.02
CA HIS A 989 -3.27 -5.97 19.31
C HIS A 989 -2.65 -6.70 18.09
N SER A 990 -2.46 -6.01 16.97
CA SER A 990 -1.88 -6.57 15.74
C SER A 990 -2.71 -7.71 15.12
N MET A 991 -4.04 -7.62 15.18
CA MET A 991 -4.95 -8.56 14.51
C MET A 991 -4.96 -8.35 12.98
N GLY A 992 -5.07 -9.42 12.20
CA GLY A 992 -5.32 -9.34 10.76
C GLY A 992 -6.80 -9.14 10.41
N PHE A 993 -7.10 -8.50 9.28
CA PHE A 993 -8.47 -8.36 8.78
C PHE A 993 -8.56 -8.75 7.30
N SER A 994 -9.54 -9.56 6.94
CA SER A 994 -9.86 -9.86 5.53
C SER A 994 -11.37 -9.92 5.37
N ALA A 995 -11.88 -9.21 4.39
CA ALA A 995 -13.31 -9.06 4.17
C ALA A 995 -13.68 -9.25 2.71
N GLY A 996 -14.82 -9.90 2.48
CA GLY A 996 -15.52 -9.88 1.19
C GLY A 996 -16.58 -8.78 1.08
N SER A 997 -16.66 -7.89 2.09
CA SER A 997 -17.54 -6.72 2.08
C SER A 997 -17.08 -5.67 1.06
N CYS A 998 -17.92 -5.39 0.06
CA CYS A 998 -17.62 -4.41 -0.98
C CYS A 998 -17.41 -2.99 -0.45
N LEU A 999 -16.58 -2.20 -1.13
CA LEU A 999 -16.48 -0.74 -1.01
C LEU A 999 -16.03 -0.20 0.36
N ILE A 1000 -15.56 -1.05 1.29
CA ILE A 1000 -15.16 -0.61 2.63
C ILE A 1000 -13.76 0.01 2.65
N ALA A 1001 -12.92 -0.25 1.65
CA ALA A 1001 -11.59 0.33 1.60
C ALA A 1001 -11.64 1.85 1.33
N ASN A 1002 -10.58 2.53 1.77
CA ASN A 1002 -10.43 3.98 1.69
C ASN A 1002 -11.65 4.73 2.28
N THR A 1003 -12.19 4.21 3.39
CA THR A 1003 -13.22 4.85 4.23
C THR A 1003 -12.68 5.05 5.64
N TYR A 1004 -13.46 5.69 6.53
CA TYR A 1004 -13.05 5.80 7.94
C TYR A 1004 -13.09 4.44 8.66
N LEU A 1005 -13.97 3.52 8.24
CA LEU A 1005 -13.99 2.13 8.72
C LEU A 1005 -12.64 1.44 8.50
N HIS A 1006 -12.03 1.60 7.31
CA HIS A 1006 -10.68 1.11 7.06
C HIS A 1006 -9.67 1.77 8.01
N LEU A 1007 -9.62 3.11 8.03
CA LEU A 1007 -8.62 3.85 8.82
C LEU A 1007 -8.72 3.59 10.33
N MET A 1008 -9.94 3.47 10.87
CA MET A 1008 -10.12 3.20 12.29
C MET A 1008 -9.59 1.80 12.67
N MET A 1009 -9.77 0.78 11.82
CA MET A 1009 -9.20 -0.55 12.06
C MET A 1009 -7.68 -0.50 12.25
N VAL A 1010 -6.98 0.31 11.42
CA VAL A 1010 -5.53 0.55 11.56
C VAL A 1010 -5.20 1.15 12.92
N ARG A 1011 -5.92 2.21 13.31
CA ARG A 1011 -5.72 2.92 14.59
C ARG A 1011 -6.04 2.05 15.81
N HIS A 1012 -6.96 1.12 15.67
CA HIS A 1012 -7.25 0.13 16.70
C HIS A 1012 -6.24 -1.02 16.73
N GLY A 1013 -5.34 -1.14 15.76
CA GLY A 1013 -4.22 -2.08 15.80
C GLY A 1013 -4.32 -3.22 14.79
N SER A 1014 -5.12 -3.08 13.72
CA SER A 1014 -5.09 -4.02 12.59
C SER A 1014 -3.72 -3.98 11.91
N ILE A 1015 -3.10 -5.15 11.69
CA ILE A 1015 -1.75 -5.25 11.11
C ILE A 1015 -1.74 -5.39 9.59
N PHE A 1016 -2.80 -5.96 9.02
CA PHE A 1016 -3.03 -6.00 7.58
C PHE A 1016 -4.54 -6.01 7.29
N GLN A 1017 -4.91 -5.61 6.08
CA GLN A 1017 -6.30 -5.63 5.59
C GLN A 1017 -6.34 -6.08 4.12
N VAL A 1018 -7.13 -7.11 3.80
CA VAL A 1018 -7.47 -7.47 2.40
C VAL A 1018 -8.92 -7.07 2.18
N ILE A 1019 -9.13 -5.94 1.49
CA ILE A 1019 -10.43 -5.26 1.42
C ILE A 1019 -10.60 -4.47 0.12
N ASP A 1020 -11.84 -4.06 -0.17
CA ASP A 1020 -12.22 -3.64 -1.51
C ASP A 1020 -12.43 -2.13 -1.64
N PRO A 1021 -11.66 -1.45 -2.52
CA PRO A 1021 -11.92 -0.05 -2.86
C PRO A 1021 -13.15 0.11 -3.77
N TRP A 1022 -13.53 -0.96 -4.47
CA TRP A 1022 -14.53 -1.01 -5.54
C TRP A 1022 -15.67 -1.96 -5.17
N LEU A 1023 -16.58 -2.15 -6.12
CA LEU A 1023 -17.46 -3.31 -6.10
C LEU A 1023 -16.64 -4.56 -6.38
N THR A 1024 -17.03 -5.66 -5.75
CA THR A 1024 -16.36 -6.96 -5.90
C THR A 1024 -17.41 -7.96 -6.32
N SER A 1025 -17.02 -8.86 -7.22
CA SER A 1025 -17.91 -9.90 -7.65
C SER A 1025 -17.93 -11.04 -6.63
N TRP A 1026 -18.82 -11.99 -6.87
CA TRP A 1026 -19.18 -13.06 -5.95
C TRP A 1026 -18.13 -14.18 -6.00
N TYR A 1027 -17.25 -14.10 -7.00
CA TYR A 1027 -16.21 -15.07 -7.27
C TYR A 1027 -14.96 -14.84 -6.43
N SER A 1028 -14.79 -13.64 -5.86
CA SER A 1028 -13.81 -13.33 -4.81
C SER A 1028 -13.76 -14.34 -3.67
N ALA A 1029 -14.86 -15.03 -3.35
CA ALA A 1029 -14.88 -16.11 -2.37
C ALA A 1029 -13.81 -17.18 -2.65
N PHE A 1030 -13.55 -17.52 -3.91
CA PHE A 1030 -12.48 -18.45 -4.25
C PHE A 1030 -11.11 -17.87 -3.88
N ALA A 1031 -10.87 -16.58 -4.13
CA ALA A 1031 -9.63 -15.92 -3.74
C ALA A 1031 -9.45 -15.89 -2.21
N MET A 1032 -10.53 -15.64 -1.45
CA MET A 1032 -10.51 -15.67 0.02
C MET A 1032 -10.22 -17.08 0.57
N ASP A 1033 -10.81 -18.11 -0.03
CA ASP A 1033 -10.58 -19.51 0.33
C ASP A 1033 -9.12 -19.90 0.08
N MET A 1034 -8.55 -19.48 -1.06
CA MET A 1034 -7.15 -19.70 -1.39
C MET A 1034 -6.20 -18.91 -0.48
N PHE A 1035 -6.56 -17.68 -0.11
CA PHE A 1035 -5.77 -16.86 0.81
C PHE A 1035 -5.53 -17.56 2.15
N VAL A 1036 -6.59 -18.09 2.79
CA VAL A 1036 -6.45 -18.78 4.09
C VAL A 1036 -5.71 -20.12 3.92
N ARG A 1037 -5.94 -20.83 2.82
CA ARG A 1037 -5.19 -22.05 2.50
C ARG A 1037 -3.68 -21.76 2.35
N ASP A 1038 -3.33 -20.67 1.69
CA ASP A 1038 -1.92 -20.35 1.44
C ASP A 1038 -1.23 -19.84 2.72
N ILE A 1039 -1.95 -19.18 3.65
CA ILE A 1039 -1.47 -18.96 5.02
C ILE A 1039 -1.19 -20.29 5.74
N TYR A 1040 -2.03 -21.31 5.58
CA TYR A 1040 -1.76 -22.65 6.14
C TYR A 1040 -0.45 -23.25 5.60
N TYR A 1041 -0.12 -23.01 4.33
CA TYR A 1041 1.15 -23.45 3.74
C TYR A 1041 2.36 -22.60 4.16
N GLY A 1042 2.17 -21.54 4.93
CA GLY A 1042 3.24 -20.70 5.47
C GLY A 1042 3.67 -19.59 4.52
N HIS A 1043 2.86 -19.26 3.52
CA HIS A 1043 3.08 -18.09 2.66
C HIS A 1043 2.93 -16.78 3.46
N THR A 1044 3.60 -15.72 2.99
CA THR A 1044 3.36 -14.36 3.49
C THR A 1044 1.95 -13.92 3.11
N VAL A 1045 1.43 -12.89 3.79
CA VAL A 1045 0.09 -12.36 3.50
C VAL A 1045 0.02 -11.79 2.08
N GLY A 1046 1.07 -11.12 1.62
CA GLY A 1046 1.15 -10.58 0.26
C GLY A 1046 1.09 -11.67 -0.80
N ASP A 1047 1.91 -12.73 -0.66
CA ASP A 1047 1.95 -13.87 -1.57
C ASP A 1047 0.60 -14.63 -1.57
N ALA A 1048 0.02 -14.86 -0.39
CA ALA A 1048 -1.29 -15.50 -0.28
C ALA A 1048 -2.41 -14.68 -0.96
N TYR A 1049 -2.40 -13.36 -0.82
CA TYR A 1049 -3.36 -12.47 -1.49
C TYR A 1049 -3.15 -12.51 -3.00
N GLU A 1050 -1.90 -12.40 -3.46
CA GLU A 1050 -1.54 -12.37 -4.87
C GLU A 1050 -1.95 -13.66 -5.59
N ARG A 1051 -1.63 -14.81 -5.00
CA ARG A 1051 -2.02 -16.12 -5.53
C ARG A 1051 -3.54 -16.28 -5.58
N GLY A 1052 -4.26 -15.83 -4.55
CA GLY A 1052 -5.71 -15.86 -4.51
C GLY A 1052 -6.34 -15.01 -5.61
N ILE A 1053 -6.00 -13.72 -5.68
CA ILE A 1053 -6.58 -12.78 -6.65
C ILE A 1053 -6.21 -13.12 -8.09
N SER A 1054 -5.04 -13.73 -8.31
CA SER A 1054 -4.63 -14.22 -9.63
C SER A 1054 -5.64 -15.19 -10.23
N HIS A 1055 -6.42 -15.92 -9.43
CA HIS A 1055 -7.42 -16.83 -9.96
C HIS A 1055 -8.66 -16.11 -10.51
N VAL A 1056 -9.01 -14.93 -10.00
CA VAL A 1056 -10.34 -14.34 -10.22
C VAL A 1056 -10.31 -12.96 -10.89
N GLY A 1057 -9.18 -12.26 -10.91
CA GLY A 1057 -9.07 -10.91 -11.47
C GLY A 1057 -8.04 -10.75 -12.60
N ILE A 1058 -8.07 -9.60 -13.28
CA ILE A 1058 -7.13 -9.23 -14.35
C ILE A 1058 -5.72 -9.00 -13.79
N GLU A 1059 -4.69 -9.57 -14.44
CA GLU A 1059 -3.27 -9.31 -14.13
C GLU A 1059 -2.68 -8.37 -15.19
N TYR A 1060 -2.85 -7.06 -14.97
CA TYR A 1060 -2.58 -6.01 -15.97
C TYR A 1060 -1.13 -5.98 -16.47
N LEU A 1061 -0.15 -6.32 -15.62
CA LEU A 1061 1.27 -6.24 -15.97
C LEU A 1061 1.74 -7.42 -16.83
N ILE A 1062 1.17 -8.61 -16.63
CA ILE A 1062 1.62 -9.87 -17.26
C ILE A 1062 0.62 -10.42 -18.30
N ASP A 1063 -0.28 -9.56 -18.79
CA ASP A 1063 -1.28 -9.87 -19.81
C ASP A 1063 -2.23 -11.02 -19.42
N GLY A 1064 -2.53 -11.15 -18.12
CA GLY A 1064 -3.48 -12.15 -17.59
C GLY A 1064 -4.92 -11.64 -17.69
N TRP A 1065 -5.53 -11.78 -18.87
CA TRP A 1065 -6.84 -11.22 -19.19
C TRP A 1065 -8.01 -11.99 -18.58
N TRP A 1066 -9.04 -11.25 -18.17
CA TRP A 1066 -10.28 -11.79 -17.62
C TRP A 1066 -11.47 -10.89 -17.95
N TRP A 1067 -12.69 -11.45 -17.93
CA TRP A 1067 -13.91 -10.69 -18.22
C TRP A 1067 -14.38 -9.87 -17.03
N ASP A 1068 -14.13 -10.35 -15.81
CA ASP A 1068 -14.50 -9.68 -14.56
C ASP A 1068 -13.50 -8.55 -14.27
N ILE A 1069 -13.96 -7.31 -14.49
CA ILE A 1069 -13.24 -6.07 -14.24
C ILE A 1069 -13.49 -5.53 -12.83
N PHE A 1070 -14.46 -6.08 -12.09
CA PHE A 1070 -14.75 -5.68 -10.71
C PHE A 1070 -13.87 -6.39 -9.68
N GLU A 1071 -13.26 -7.54 -10.01
CA GLU A 1071 -12.30 -8.25 -9.14
C GLU A 1071 -10.96 -7.48 -8.93
N ASN A 1072 -11.06 -6.44 -8.10
CA ASN A 1072 -10.01 -5.49 -7.76
C ASN A 1072 -9.81 -5.34 -6.24
N LEU A 1073 -9.91 -6.44 -5.49
CA LEU A 1073 -9.47 -6.48 -4.07
C LEU A 1073 -8.06 -5.93 -3.95
N VAL A 1074 -7.75 -5.21 -2.87
CA VAL A 1074 -6.41 -4.63 -2.62
C VAL A 1074 -5.89 -5.09 -1.28
N TYR A 1075 -4.60 -5.40 -1.24
CA TYR A 1075 -3.86 -5.67 -0.01
C TYR A 1075 -3.30 -4.38 0.61
N TYR A 1076 -3.67 -4.12 1.86
CA TYR A 1076 -3.16 -3.03 2.68
C TYR A 1076 -2.35 -3.61 3.85
N GLY A 1077 -1.05 -3.39 3.83
CA GLY A 1077 -0.09 -4.00 4.74
C GLY A 1077 1.25 -4.20 4.04
N ASP A 1078 2.19 -4.76 4.80
CA ASP A 1078 3.51 -5.16 4.31
C ASP A 1078 3.41 -6.56 3.66
N PRO A 1079 3.75 -6.73 2.37
CA PRO A 1079 3.58 -8.00 1.65
C PRO A 1079 4.47 -9.13 2.16
N ASP A 1080 5.60 -8.83 2.83
CA ASP A 1080 6.49 -9.84 3.43
C ASP A 1080 6.05 -10.24 4.86
N LEU A 1081 4.94 -9.67 5.35
CA LEU A 1081 4.38 -10.03 6.65
C LEU A 1081 3.95 -11.50 6.68
N THR A 1082 4.37 -12.23 7.71
CA THR A 1082 3.89 -13.58 8.01
C THR A 1082 3.01 -13.54 9.27
N VAL A 1083 1.75 -13.98 9.17
CA VAL A 1083 0.81 -14.00 10.30
C VAL A 1083 1.23 -15.06 11.31
N PHE A 1084 1.09 -14.75 12.61
CA PHE A 1084 1.29 -15.73 13.66
C PHE A 1084 0.30 -16.88 13.53
N SER A 1085 0.81 -18.09 13.32
CA SER A 1085 0.00 -19.31 13.31
C SER A 1085 0.54 -20.36 14.28
N PRO A 1086 -0.31 -21.19 14.91
CA PRO A 1086 0.15 -22.25 15.80
C PRO A 1086 1.05 -23.30 15.12
N VAL A 1087 0.82 -23.61 13.84
CA VAL A 1087 1.67 -24.53 13.07
C VAL A 1087 3.04 -23.93 12.76
N HIS A 1088 3.10 -22.65 12.37
CA HIS A 1088 4.35 -21.95 12.02
C HIS A 1088 4.85 -21.01 13.12
N ARG A 1089 4.48 -21.29 14.38
CA ARG A 1089 4.74 -20.39 15.52
C ARG A 1089 6.24 -20.18 15.79
N TRP A 1090 6.56 -18.99 16.25
CA TRP A 1090 7.84 -18.64 16.87
C TRP A 1090 7.63 -18.29 18.34
N GLU A 1091 8.68 -18.31 19.16
CA GLU A 1091 8.65 -17.85 20.56
C GLU A 1091 8.81 -16.32 20.65
N GLU A 1092 8.35 -15.70 21.73
CA GLU A 1092 8.50 -14.25 21.95
C GLU A 1092 9.97 -13.83 21.80
N PRO A 1093 10.29 -12.92 20.85
CA PRO A 1093 11.66 -12.52 20.65
C PRO A 1093 12.23 -11.67 21.80
N ASP A 1094 13.37 -12.10 22.33
CA ASP A 1094 14.18 -11.29 23.25
C ASP A 1094 14.66 -9.98 22.59
N HIS A 1095 14.80 -8.93 23.40
CA HIS A 1095 15.37 -7.65 22.98
C HIS A 1095 16.87 -7.54 23.33
N LEU A 1096 17.55 -6.60 22.68
CA LEU A 1096 18.95 -6.30 23.00
C LEU A 1096 19.11 -5.80 24.45
N GLU A 1097 20.08 -6.33 25.19
CA GLU A 1097 20.35 -5.87 26.56
C GLU A 1097 20.77 -4.38 26.60
N LYS A 1098 20.24 -3.65 27.58
CA LYS A 1098 20.64 -2.28 27.89
C LYS A 1098 22.16 -2.14 28.06
N GLY A 1099 22.73 -1.12 27.41
CA GLY A 1099 24.16 -0.81 27.48
C GLY A 1099 25.03 -1.58 26.48
N ALA A 1100 24.42 -2.39 25.61
CA ALA A 1100 25.12 -2.96 24.46
C ALA A 1100 25.59 -1.86 23.49
N VAL A 1101 26.80 -2.05 22.95
CA VAL A 1101 27.38 -1.21 21.91
C VAL A 1101 27.72 -2.11 20.71
N ILE A 1102 27.10 -1.85 19.57
CA ILE A 1102 27.21 -2.66 18.35
C ILE A 1102 27.97 -1.86 17.29
N ASP A 1103 29.21 -2.27 17.03
CA ASP A 1103 30.12 -1.62 16.07
C ASP A 1103 30.34 -0.11 16.27
N GLY A 1104 30.10 0.39 17.49
CA GLY A 1104 30.20 1.82 17.86
C GLY A 1104 28.84 2.49 18.05
N HIS A 1105 27.76 1.88 17.58
CA HIS A 1105 26.38 2.30 17.83
C HIS A 1105 25.97 1.94 19.25
N SER A 1106 25.48 2.92 20.00
CA SER A 1106 24.96 2.81 21.37
C SER A 1106 23.49 3.22 21.42
N PRO A 1107 22.54 2.34 21.07
CA PRO A 1107 21.11 2.71 20.90
C PRO A 1107 20.46 3.27 22.18
N TYR A 1108 20.97 2.88 23.35
CA TYR A 1108 20.51 3.36 24.65
C TYR A 1108 21.23 4.64 25.15
N GLY A 1109 22.06 5.23 24.28
CA GLY A 1109 22.79 6.48 24.46
C GLY A 1109 24.28 6.31 24.72
N ALA A 1110 25.10 7.08 24.01
CA ALA A 1110 26.56 7.07 24.10
C ALA A 1110 27.06 7.62 25.46
N GLY A 1111 28.06 6.94 26.05
CA GLY A 1111 28.66 7.33 27.32
C GLY A 1111 29.88 8.26 27.19
N ASP A 1112 30.68 8.07 26.14
CA ASP A 1112 31.86 8.89 25.80
C ASP A 1112 32.16 8.75 24.29
N HIS A 1113 33.05 9.58 23.74
CA HIS A 1113 33.47 9.52 22.34
C HIS A 1113 34.97 9.21 22.22
N PRO A 1114 35.37 7.94 22.33
CA PRO A 1114 36.77 7.55 22.47
C PRO A 1114 37.63 7.82 21.23
N ARG A 1115 36.99 8.05 20.06
CA ARG A 1115 37.66 8.34 18.79
C ARG A 1115 37.66 9.82 18.41
N ALA A 1116 37.25 10.71 19.31
CA ALA A 1116 37.21 12.14 19.04
C ALA A 1116 38.58 12.68 18.59
N VAL A 1117 38.60 13.34 17.43
CA VAL A 1117 39.80 13.91 16.81
C VAL A 1117 39.80 15.44 16.98
N GLY A 1118 40.91 15.99 17.48
CA GLY A 1118 41.06 17.44 17.63
C GLY A 1118 41.21 18.20 16.30
N ASN A 1119 40.74 19.45 16.26
CA ASN A 1119 40.73 20.31 15.08
C ASN A 1119 42.13 20.44 14.43
N GLY A 1120 42.22 20.13 13.12
CA GLY A 1120 43.47 20.00 12.37
C GLY A 1120 44.33 21.26 12.32
N LEU A 1121 43.73 22.45 12.49
CA LEU A 1121 44.45 23.73 12.47
C LEU A 1121 45.50 23.83 13.60
N ILE A 1122 45.20 23.29 14.78
CA ILE A 1122 46.11 23.33 15.94
C ILE A 1122 47.35 22.47 15.69
N TRP A 1123 47.17 21.31 15.06
CA TRP A 1123 48.26 20.41 14.71
C TRP A 1123 49.10 20.93 13.54
N ASP A 1124 48.49 21.57 12.55
CA ASP A 1124 49.22 22.21 11.45
C ASP A 1124 50.05 23.41 11.95
N ILE A 1125 49.52 24.20 12.89
CA ILE A 1125 50.28 25.28 13.57
C ILE A 1125 51.44 24.70 14.39
N ALA A 1126 51.22 23.64 15.18
CA ALA A 1126 52.27 22.99 15.94
C ALA A 1126 53.37 22.40 15.03
N ALA A 1127 52.98 21.80 13.89
CA ALA A 1127 53.92 21.26 12.91
C ALA A 1127 54.71 22.36 12.20
N LEU A 1128 54.09 23.47 11.82
CA LEU A 1128 54.76 24.64 11.24
C LEU A 1128 55.74 25.29 12.23
N LEU A 1129 55.38 25.38 13.50
CA LEU A 1129 56.26 25.84 14.58
C LEU A 1129 57.45 24.89 14.80
N ALA A 1130 57.23 23.58 14.75
CA ALA A 1130 58.29 22.58 14.85
C ALA A 1130 59.24 22.63 13.63
N LEU A 1131 58.69 22.77 12.41
CA LEU A 1131 59.47 22.85 11.17
C LEU A 1131 60.31 24.14 11.12
N SER A 1132 59.73 25.27 11.49
CA SER A 1132 60.44 26.55 11.58
C SER A 1132 61.51 26.52 12.69
N GLY A 1133 61.25 25.85 13.81
CA GLY A 1133 62.25 25.57 14.84
C GLY A 1133 63.43 24.71 14.35
N LEU A 1134 63.16 23.66 13.57
CA LEU A 1134 64.20 22.82 12.96
C LEU A 1134 65.04 23.57 11.93
N VAL A 1135 64.41 24.41 11.10
CA VAL A 1135 65.11 25.30 10.16
C VAL A 1135 65.98 26.31 10.91
N ALA A 1136 65.45 26.95 11.95
CA ALA A 1136 66.20 27.88 12.79
C ALA A 1136 67.39 27.22 13.49
N ALA A 1137 67.21 26.00 14.02
CA ALA A 1137 68.28 25.20 14.61
C ALA A 1137 69.34 24.80 13.57
N GLY A 1138 68.92 24.40 12.36
CA GLY A 1138 69.80 24.10 11.24
C GLY A 1138 70.61 25.32 10.79
N VAL A 1139 69.98 26.49 10.69
CA VAL A 1139 70.62 27.78 10.38
C VAL A 1139 71.59 28.18 11.49
N TYR A 1140 71.22 28.04 12.76
CA TYR A 1140 72.09 28.32 13.91
C TYR A 1140 73.35 27.44 13.90
N VAL A 1141 73.19 26.14 13.64
CA VAL A 1141 74.29 25.18 13.50
C VAL A 1141 75.18 25.52 12.30
N ALA A 1142 74.59 25.87 11.15
CA ALA A 1142 75.33 26.27 9.95
C ALA A 1142 76.14 27.56 10.16
N ILE A 1143 75.57 28.56 10.86
CA ILE A 1143 76.24 29.83 11.19
C ILE A 1143 77.39 29.59 12.18
N ARG A 1144 77.16 28.82 13.25
CA ARG A 1144 78.19 28.47 14.25
C ARG A 1144 79.33 27.65 13.65
N TYR A 1145 79.01 26.70 12.76
CA TYR A 1145 80.00 25.89 12.04
C TYR A 1145 80.85 26.75 11.10
N ARG A 1146 80.24 27.66 10.31
CA ARG A 1146 80.98 28.61 9.45
C ARG A 1146 81.85 29.59 10.24
N ARG A 1147 81.49 29.91 11.49
CA ARG A 1147 82.24 30.81 12.39
C ARG A 1147 83.24 30.10 13.29
N GLY A 1148 83.42 28.77 13.19
CA GLY A 1148 84.37 28.00 13.99
C GLY A 1148 84.08 27.99 15.50
N GLN A 1149 82.85 28.27 15.92
CA GLN A 1149 82.48 28.37 17.34
C GLN A 1149 81.95 27.02 17.88
N PRO A 1150 82.24 26.68 19.15
CA PRO A 1150 81.82 25.40 19.74
C PRO A 1150 80.28 25.29 19.84
N ILE A 1151 79.74 24.13 19.48
CA ILE A 1151 78.31 23.79 19.58
C ILE A 1151 78.11 22.93 20.84
N PRO A 1152 77.47 23.44 21.91
CA PRO A 1152 77.40 22.75 23.21
C PRO A 1152 76.82 21.33 23.16
N LEU A 1153 75.80 21.11 22.31
CA LEU A 1153 75.10 19.82 22.19
C LEU A 1153 75.95 18.69 21.57
N LEU A 1154 76.95 19.03 20.74
CA LEU A 1154 77.80 18.05 20.04
C LEU A 1154 78.96 17.53 20.92
N ASN A 1155 79.34 18.29 21.95
CA ASN A 1155 80.43 17.89 22.85
C ASN A 1155 80.03 16.78 23.84
N GLY A 1156 78.74 16.55 24.07
CA GLY A 1156 78.26 15.43 24.88
C GLY A 1156 78.25 14.07 24.17
N ILE A 1157 78.17 14.07 22.83
CA ILE A 1157 78.02 12.84 22.02
C ILE A 1157 79.36 12.34 21.49
N VAL A 1158 80.36 13.22 21.34
CA VAL A 1158 81.71 12.85 20.91
C VAL A 1158 82.66 12.85 22.11
N GLY A 1159 82.56 11.80 22.94
CA GLY A 1159 83.57 11.48 23.92
C GLY A 1159 84.92 11.21 23.23
N ARG A 1160 85.82 12.19 23.28
CA ARG A 1160 87.27 11.96 23.05
C ARG A 1160 87.78 11.04 24.16
N LYS A 1161 88.06 9.77 23.83
CA LYS A 1161 89.08 9.00 24.54
C LYS A 1161 90.46 9.51 24.09
N GLN A 1162 91.22 10.09 25.02
CA GLN A 1162 92.67 10.06 25.00
C GLN A 1162 93.13 9.15 26.14
N GLY A 1163 93.97 8.16 25.84
CA GLY A 1163 94.75 7.38 26.81
C GLY A 1163 94.98 5.91 26.44
N ALA A 1164 96.13 5.65 25.82
CA ALA A 1164 96.75 4.37 25.37
C ALA A 1164 96.13 3.67 24.14
#